data_AF-A0A9P7DUP9-F1
#
_entry.id   AF-A0A9P7DUP9-F1
#
_cell.length_a   1.000
_cell.length_b   1.000
_cell.length_c   1.000
_cell.angle_alpha   90.00
_cell.angle_beta   90.00
_cell.angle_gamma   90.00
#
_symmetry.space_group_name_H-M   'P 1'
#
loop_
_entity.id
_entity.type
_entity.pdbx_description
1 polymer ?
#
loop_
_entity_poly.entity_id
_entity_poly.type
_entity_poly.pdbx_seq_one_letter_code
_entity_poly.pdbx_strand_id
1 'polypeptide(L)'
;MPNTTAPVSHSELRSDTTHSPASDSNPYYGRHSIVNDGARYQTKPLISTKGWTLAQLIKKSPNFCPVDRVRFDDPMLIQTIRMYEESGAPLIIEGFHEHDSWPADLFTLDWLSEHGKPGAFARNVHTWADFDLPLLELIHKLRATPVYANENETERLYGKDAECPHEWANWLSTSSVLPSDLLPHGTNDYLKYLSSDVQTLMCYLGVGDTFTPFHKDLCASSGQNLMCYTENGGSSFWFMTESSAAPAMAAFFQKMNEELDFETHVVTTKELEQSRLKIYIAEQTLGDLVLVPPRSCHQVINNGGITMKTSWSRMTLKGLSNALYHELPVYHRVCRPETYKVKLNIYRALHRQTQMLRELRQQTSSPHSNRSSLTVNSDLERVADDLHHLLELLDDVLGEEYSPKHQDMLHVSQSDTCHQNDICCDFCGADIFQSFFECISCALHLSGTDDEMRIGDGIVVCPLCYVEGRGCNCGIMNPTQCRPFGDLLRARDEALHAIREVCPDIVKDHKCLLGNLNSIISARHVGVFIAACVLYERRRIFSDIEEPLRMCLSKHEDSHSAIIYCSLCHVGRCTTHILEGYRTHAALAFLMSNDIKVWHSYHKESKAAFREGYARIQHDEETGARPDFHLKLAYVASKFRTCKSINPNATIPGWYDKCIELTSASVASSPFRKSASSSELASLPSDFQGSSTSYHAAGTFGVHESFPTTRKRPSVPLANGKKRSMLDDTTTHIGSLVSAPHSCSRIRY
;
A
#
# COMPACT_ATOMS: atom_id res chain seq x y z
N MET A 1 -35.29 43.97 46.13
CA MET A 1 -36.38 43.57 47.04
C MET A 1 -37.26 42.58 46.30
N PRO A 2 -37.41 41.35 46.79
CA PRO A 2 -36.46 40.61 47.65
C PRO A 2 -36.13 39.23 47.03
N ASN A 3 -34.93 38.66 47.23
CA ASN A 3 -34.45 37.96 48.45
C ASN A 3 -35.41 36.81 48.82
N THR A 4 -35.02 35.59 49.20
CA THR A 4 -33.84 35.02 49.85
C THR A 4 -34.27 33.61 50.24
N THR A 5 -33.38 32.61 50.25
CA THR A 5 -33.38 31.59 51.32
C THR A 5 -32.03 30.87 51.34
N ALA A 6 -31.18 31.28 52.29
CA ALA A 6 -30.46 30.34 53.15
C ALA A 6 -31.25 30.29 54.50
N PRO A 7 -30.84 29.62 55.59
CA PRO A 7 -29.75 28.63 55.81
C PRO A 7 -30.18 27.42 56.69
N VAL A 8 -29.37 26.35 56.82
CA VAL A 8 -29.25 25.47 58.03
C VAL A 8 -27.91 24.71 57.89
N SER A 9 -26.79 25.16 58.49
CA SER A 9 -26.24 24.90 59.84
C SER A 9 -25.86 23.44 60.17
N HIS A 10 -24.55 23.24 60.37
CA HIS A 10 -23.88 22.11 60.98
C HIS A 10 -24.34 21.85 62.44
N SER A 11 -24.46 20.58 62.82
CA SER A 11 -24.17 20.11 64.18
C SER A 11 -23.75 18.65 64.17
N GLU A 12 -22.54 18.40 64.68
CA GLU A 12 -21.90 17.12 64.94
C GLU A 12 -22.61 16.32 66.05
N LEU A 13 -22.62 14.98 66.00
CA LEU A 13 -21.90 14.10 66.95
C LEU A 13 -22.24 12.61 66.75
N ARG A 14 -21.19 11.85 66.42
CA ARG A 14 -20.79 10.49 66.86
C ARG A 14 -21.84 9.45 67.30
N SER A 15 -21.78 8.28 66.67
CA SER A 15 -21.52 7.01 67.37
C SER A 15 -21.05 5.90 66.40
N ASP A 16 -20.04 5.16 66.83
CA ASP A 16 -19.25 4.15 66.12
C ASP A 16 -20.01 2.96 65.53
N THR A 17 -19.46 2.38 64.44
CA THR A 17 -19.06 0.95 64.40
C THR A 17 -18.32 0.59 63.11
N THR A 18 -17.01 0.39 63.24
CA THR A 18 -16.16 -0.63 62.61
C THR A 18 -16.54 -1.20 61.23
N HIS A 19 -15.73 -0.90 60.20
CA HIS A 19 -15.25 -1.91 59.25
C HIS A 19 -13.91 -1.51 58.62
N SER A 20 -12.89 -2.34 58.88
CA SER A 20 -11.57 -2.34 58.25
C SER A 20 -11.62 -2.86 56.80
N PRO A 21 -10.59 -2.57 55.99
CA PRO A 21 -10.64 -2.64 54.52
C PRO A 21 -10.22 -4.01 54.00
N ALA A 22 -10.88 -4.48 52.94
CA ALA A 22 -10.47 -5.67 52.20
C ALA A 22 -9.78 -5.26 50.89
N SER A 23 -8.45 -5.33 50.93
CA SER A 23 -7.52 -5.73 49.86
C SER A 23 -8.08 -5.92 48.43
N ASP A 24 -7.77 -4.99 47.54
CA ASP A 24 -7.69 -5.23 46.10
C ASP A 24 -6.36 -5.91 45.78
N SER A 25 -6.41 -7.21 45.50
CA SER A 25 -5.30 -7.98 44.98
C SER A 25 -5.26 -7.90 43.45
N ASN A 26 -4.22 -7.22 42.97
CA ASN A 26 -3.53 -7.34 41.69
C ASN A 26 -3.55 -8.77 41.09
N PRO A 27 -3.71 -8.91 39.75
CA PRO A 27 -2.92 -9.90 39.03
C PRO A 27 -2.41 -9.38 37.67
N TYR A 28 -1.30 -8.65 37.67
CA TYR A 28 -0.31 -8.73 36.59
C TYR A 28 0.86 -9.57 37.11
N TYR A 29 0.92 -10.80 36.60
CA TYR A 29 2.03 -11.77 36.50
C TYR A 29 1.47 -13.18 36.70
N GLY A 30 1.22 -13.88 35.59
CA GLY A 30 0.86 -15.30 35.62
C GLY A 30 0.18 -15.79 34.35
N ARG A 31 0.98 -16.39 33.46
CA ARG A 31 0.62 -17.25 32.31
C ARG A 31 -0.33 -16.63 31.27
N HIS A 32 0.06 -16.81 30.01
CA HIS A 32 -0.85 -16.80 28.87
C HIS A 32 -2.10 -17.64 29.18
N SER A 33 -3.16 -17.00 29.68
CA SER A 33 -4.48 -17.60 29.70
C SER A 33 -5.02 -17.44 28.29
N ILE A 34 -5.04 -18.55 27.56
CA ILE A 34 -5.87 -18.73 26.38
C ILE A 34 -7.27 -18.30 26.80
N VAL A 35 -7.68 -17.09 26.41
CA VAL A 35 -9.10 -16.79 26.31
C VAL A 35 -9.53 -17.63 25.13
N ASN A 36 -9.98 -18.84 25.44
CA ASN A 36 -10.71 -19.67 24.50
C ASN A 36 -12.06 -18.97 24.35
N ASP A 37 -12.06 -17.85 23.63
CA ASP A 37 -13.26 -17.31 23.06
C ASP A 37 -13.68 -18.39 22.07
N GLY A 38 -14.53 -19.29 22.55
CA GLY A 38 -15.37 -20.13 21.73
C GLY A 38 -16.27 -19.18 20.94
N ALA A 39 -15.66 -18.51 19.96
CA ALA A 39 -16.30 -17.63 19.03
C ALA A 39 -17.27 -18.53 18.29
N ARG A 40 -18.54 -18.34 18.63
CA ARG A 40 -19.68 -18.76 17.84
C ARG A 40 -19.31 -18.45 16.40
N TYR A 41 -18.99 -19.49 15.63
CA TYR A 41 -19.08 -19.43 14.18
C TYR A 41 -20.57 -19.17 13.89
N GLN A 42 -20.98 -17.89 13.93
CA GLN A 42 -22.19 -17.48 13.27
C GLN A 42 -21.97 -17.93 11.83
N THR A 43 -22.74 -18.94 11.42
CA THR A 43 -22.75 -19.40 10.03
C THR A 43 -22.99 -18.17 9.18
N LYS A 44 -21.96 -17.74 8.45
CA LYS A 44 -22.06 -16.58 7.56
C LYS A 44 -23.26 -16.82 6.65
N PRO A 45 -24.15 -15.84 6.48
CA PRO A 45 -25.41 -16.04 5.78
C PRO A 45 -25.15 -16.55 4.36
N LEU A 46 -25.84 -17.63 3.97
CA LEU A 46 -25.80 -18.10 2.60
C LEU A 46 -26.48 -17.05 1.71
N ILE A 47 -25.72 -16.46 0.79
CA ILE A 47 -26.25 -15.50 -0.16
C ILE A 47 -26.73 -16.25 -1.40
N SER A 48 -27.97 -15.97 -1.81
CA SER A 48 -28.51 -16.45 -3.08
C SER A 48 -29.11 -15.31 -3.89
N THR A 49 -28.77 -15.30 -5.17
CA THR A 49 -29.24 -14.40 -6.22
C THR A 49 -30.57 -14.84 -6.82
N LYS A 50 -31.12 -15.98 -6.38
CA LYS A 50 -32.37 -16.52 -6.89
C LYS A 50 -33.50 -15.49 -6.88
N GLY A 51 -34.03 -15.19 -8.07
CA GLY A 51 -35.12 -14.23 -8.25
C GLY A 51 -34.70 -12.78 -8.18
N TRP A 52 -33.40 -12.47 -8.17
CA TRP A 52 -32.93 -11.10 -8.31
C TRP A 52 -33.13 -10.62 -9.75
N THR A 53 -33.53 -9.36 -9.85
CA THR A 53 -33.43 -8.58 -11.08
C THR A 53 -32.90 -7.21 -10.69
N LEU A 54 -32.17 -6.54 -11.59
CA LEU A 54 -31.67 -5.20 -11.31
C LEU A 54 -32.80 -4.25 -10.87
N ALA A 55 -33.92 -4.26 -11.59
CA ALA A 55 -35.08 -3.41 -11.28
C ALA A 55 -35.66 -3.66 -9.88
N GLN A 56 -35.71 -4.92 -9.42
CA GLN A 56 -36.18 -5.22 -8.06
C GLN A 56 -35.17 -4.82 -7.01
N LEU A 57 -33.86 -5.01 -7.25
CA LEU A 57 -32.80 -4.60 -6.34
C LEU A 57 -32.84 -3.08 -6.14
N ILE A 58 -32.87 -2.29 -7.21
CA ILE A 58 -32.95 -0.83 -7.14
C ILE A 58 -34.18 -0.36 -6.34
N LYS A 59 -35.33 -1.01 -6.52
CA LYS A 59 -36.57 -0.67 -5.78
C LYS A 59 -36.52 -0.99 -4.28
N LYS A 60 -35.53 -1.75 -3.79
CA LYS A 60 -35.44 -2.12 -2.37
C LYS A 60 -35.15 -0.93 -1.47
N SER A 61 -34.40 0.06 -1.93
CA SER A 61 -34.00 1.20 -1.10
C SER A 61 -33.69 2.46 -1.92
N PRO A 62 -34.02 3.66 -1.42
CA PRO A 62 -33.68 4.92 -2.10
C PRO A 62 -32.17 5.20 -2.23
N ASN A 63 -31.31 4.53 -1.44
CA ASN A 63 -29.85 4.67 -1.58
C ASN A 63 -29.26 3.74 -2.65
N PHE A 64 -30.07 2.94 -3.35
CA PHE A 64 -29.63 2.09 -4.45
C PHE A 64 -29.93 2.75 -5.79
N CYS A 65 -28.91 2.87 -6.64
CA CYS A 65 -29.03 3.44 -7.98
C CYS A 65 -28.39 2.51 -9.02
N PRO A 66 -28.88 2.50 -10.27
CA PRO A 66 -28.20 1.76 -11.32
C PRO A 66 -26.83 2.36 -11.63
N VAL A 67 -25.90 1.54 -12.10
CA VAL A 67 -24.66 2.00 -12.73
C VAL A 67 -24.99 2.58 -14.11
N ASP A 68 -24.33 3.69 -14.48
CA ASP A 68 -24.47 4.26 -15.81
C ASP A 68 -23.88 3.33 -16.88
N ARG A 69 -24.51 3.29 -18.05
CA ARG A 69 -24.14 2.43 -19.18
C ARG A 69 -23.91 3.27 -20.44
N VAL A 70 -22.89 2.90 -21.21
CA VAL A 70 -22.60 3.46 -22.53
C VAL A 70 -22.26 2.32 -23.49
N ARG A 71 -22.68 2.40 -24.76
CA ARG A 71 -22.31 1.39 -25.75
C ARG A 71 -20.84 1.52 -26.17
N PHE A 72 -20.23 0.40 -26.56
CA PHE A 72 -18.85 0.39 -27.06
C PHE A 72 -18.65 1.20 -28.36
N ASP A 73 -19.70 1.37 -29.16
CA ASP A 73 -19.72 2.09 -30.43
C ASP A 73 -20.23 3.54 -30.30
N ASP A 74 -20.46 4.01 -29.06
CA ASP A 74 -20.93 5.37 -28.82
C ASP A 74 -19.88 6.40 -29.28
N PRO A 75 -20.24 7.39 -30.12
CA PRO A 75 -19.32 8.42 -30.59
C PRO A 75 -18.65 9.23 -29.46
N MET A 76 -19.27 9.30 -28.28
CA MET A 76 -18.80 10.02 -27.09
C MET A 76 -18.09 9.12 -26.08
N LEU A 77 -17.83 7.84 -26.39
CA LEU A 77 -17.25 6.87 -25.45
C LEU A 77 -15.99 7.39 -24.75
N ILE A 78 -15.06 8.00 -25.50
CA ILE A 78 -13.81 8.56 -24.94
C ILE A 78 -14.10 9.67 -23.93
N GLN A 79 -15.09 10.52 -24.19
CA GLN A 79 -15.49 11.57 -23.26
C GLN A 79 -16.14 10.98 -22.00
N THR A 80 -16.97 9.94 -22.15
CA THR A 80 -17.59 9.23 -21.03
C THR A 80 -16.55 8.54 -20.14
N ILE A 81 -15.51 7.94 -20.73
CA ILE A 81 -14.38 7.35 -19.99
C ILE A 81 -13.66 8.42 -19.15
N ARG A 82 -13.41 9.60 -19.71
CA ARG A 82 -12.80 10.73 -18.96
C ARG A 82 -13.68 11.17 -17.80
N MET A 83 -14.98 11.32 -18.02
CA MET A 83 -15.93 11.69 -16.97
C MET A 83 -16.01 10.63 -15.85
N TYR A 84 -15.88 9.34 -16.19
CA TYR A 84 -15.76 8.25 -15.23
C TYR A 84 -14.52 8.43 -14.33
N GLU A 85 -13.35 8.72 -14.91
CA GLU A 85 -12.11 8.93 -14.14
C GLU A 85 -12.18 10.17 -13.23
N GLU A 86 -12.86 11.22 -13.67
CA GLU A 86 -13.03 12.46 -12.91
C GLU A 86 -14.06 12.32 -11.78
N SER A 87 -15.22 11.71 -12.06
CA SER A 87 -16.32 11.58 -11.11
C SER A 87 -16.08 10.55 -10.03
N GLY A 88 -15.32 9.49 -10.32
CA GLY A 88 -15.12 8.37 -9.41
C GLY A 88 -16.39 7.53 -9.18
N ALA A 89 -17.40 7.64 -10.04
CA ALA A 89 -18.56 6.76 -10.06
C ALA A 89 -18.30 5.57 -11.03
N PRO A 90 -18.80 4.36 -10.74
CA PRO A 90 -18.62 3.21 -11.63
C PRO A 90 -19.34 3.40 -12.97
N LEU A 91 -18.81 2.76 -14.02
CA LEU A 91 -19.36 2.80 -15.39
C LEU A 91 -19.36 1.40 -16.00
N ILE A 92 -20.34 1.11 -16.86
CA ILE A 92 -20.32 -0.07 -17.73
C ILE A 92 -20.26 0.36 -19.19
N ILE A 93 -19.34 -0.24 -19.93
CA ILE A 93 -19.32 -0.18 -21.39
C ILE A 93 -19.91 -1.49 -21.91
N GLU A 94 -21.04 -1.41 -22.61
CA GLU A 94 -21.80 -2.58 -23.05
C GLU A 94 -21.56 -2.93 -24.52
N GLY A 95 -21.71 -4.22 -24.84
CA GLY A 95 -21.80 -4.70 -26.22
C GLY A 95 -20.48 -5.05 -26.91
N PHE A 96 -19.33 -5.14 -26.22
CA PHE A 96 -18.06 -5.48 -26.90
C PHE A 96 -18.09 -6.84 -27.63
N HIS A 97 -18.95 -7.76 -27.20
CA HIS A 97 -19.14 -9.05 -27.85
C HIS A 97 -19.83 -8.97 -29.22
N GLU A 98 -20.41 -7.81 -29.57
CA GLU A 98 -21.02 -7.54 -30.87
C GLU A 98 -19.99 -7.07 -31.92
N HIS A 99 -18.76 -6.74 -31.49
CA HIS A 99 -17.69 -6.29 -32.39
C HIS A 99 -17.19 -7.43 -33.28
N ASP A 100 -16.98 -7.18 -34.59
CA ASP A 100 -16.57 -8.20 -35.57
C ASP A 100 -15.27 -8.94 -35.22
N SER A 101 -14.39 -8.28 -34.47
CA SER A 101 -13.12 -8.84 -33.97
C SER A 101 -13.20 -9.48 -32.57
N TRP A 102 -14.40 -9.69 -32.03
CA TRP A 102 -14.58 -10.44 -30.78
C TRP A 102 -14.14 -11.91 -30.96
N PRO A 103 -13.29 -12.45 -30.08
CA PRO A 103 -12.66 -13.74 -30.30
C PRO A 103 -13.54 -14.86 -29.73
N ALA A 104 -14.69 -15.07 -30.34
CA ALA A 104 -15.71 -16.01 -29.85
C ALA A 104 -15.18 -17.43 -29.63
N ASP A 105 -14.22 -17.88 -30.46
CA ASP A 105 -13.61 -19.20 -30.35
C ASP A 105 -12.56 -19.30 -29.22
N LEU A 106 -11.92 -18.19 -28.85
CA LEU A 106 -10.94 -18.13 -27.76
C LEU A 106 -11.60 -17.99 -26.39
N PHE A 107 -12.67 -17.20 -26.31
CA PHE A 107 -13.42 -16.98 -25.08
C PHE A 107 -14.46 -18.07 -24.84
N THR A 108 -13.98 -19.30 -24.66
CA THR A 108 -14.83 -20.44 -24.28
C THR A 108 -14.18 -21.23 -23.14
N LEU A 109 -15.02 -21.91 -22.34
CA LEU A 109 -14.53 -22.82 -21.30
C LEU A 109 -13.78 -24.01 -21.89
N ASP A 110 -14.21 -24.50 -23.06
CA ASP A 110 -13.58 -25.65 -23.70
C ASP A 110 -12.18 -25.28 -24.21
N TRP A 111 -12.02 -24.11 -24.86
CA TRP A 111 -10.71 -23.61 -25.25
C TRP A 111 -9.79 -23.42 -24.03
N LEU A 112 -10.31 -22.78 -22.98
CA LEU A 112 -9.55 -22.55 -21.75
C LEU A 112 -9.15 -23.87 -21.07
N SER A 113 -10.00 -24.89 -21.10
CA SER A 113 -9.69 -26.21 -20.55
C SER A 113 -8.57 -26.92 -21.31
N GLU A 114 -8.47 -26.70 -22.62
CA GLU A 114 -7.48 -27.36 -23.48
C GLU A 114 -6.13 -26.64 -23.51
N HIS A 115 -6.14 -25.31 -23.43
CA HIS A 115 -4.96 -24.46 -23.66
C HIS A 115 -4.49 -23.69 -22.41
N GLY A 116 -5.37 -23.57 -21.40
CA GLY A 116 -5.06 -22.88 -20.15
C GLY A 116 -4.04 -23.63 -19.29
N LYS A 117 -3.53 -22.96 -18.26
CA LYS A 117 -2.64 -23.61 -17.30
C LYS A 117 -3.38 -24.74 -16.56
N PRO A 118 -2.72 -25.89 -16.29
CA PRO A 118 -3.41 -27.04 -15.73
C PRO A 118 -4.00 -26.84 -14.34
N GLY A 119 -3.47 -25.90 -13.54
CA GLY A 119 -3.94 -25.62 -12.18
C GLY A 119 -4.87 -24.41 -12.12
N ALA A 120 -5.91 -24.52 -11.30
CA ALA A 120 -6.80 -23.45 -10.91
C ALA A 120 -6.82 -23.31 -9.39
N PHE A 121 -6.80 -22.07 -8.91
CA PHE A 121 -7.04 -21.77 -7.50
C PHE A 121 -8.54 -21.56 -7.29
N ALA A 122 -9.16 -22.32 -6.40
CA ALA A 122 -10.58 -22.19 -6.12
C ALA A 122 -10.89 -22.01 -4.65
N ARG A 123 -11.96 -21.26 -4.39
CA ARG A 123 -12.56 -21.05 -3.09
C ARG A 123 -13.84 -21.86 -2.98
N ASN A 124 -14.01 -22.62 -1.89
CA ASN A 124 -15.34 -23.05 -1.48
C ASN A 124 -16.02 -21.89 -0.73
N VAL A 125 -17.04 -21.27 -1.33
CA VAL A 125 -17.68 -20.07 -0.77
C VAL A 125 -18.48 -20.33 0.50
N HIS A 126 -18.78 -21.60 0.82
CA HIS A 126 -19.41 -21.96 2.10
C HIS A 126 -18.41 -21.96 3.26
N THR A 127 -17.22 -22.52 3.04
CA THR A 127 -16.20 -22.70 4.09
C THR A 127 -15.13 -21.62 4.08
N TRP A 128 -15.05 -20.81 3.02
CA TRP A 128 -13.99 -19.84 2.75
C TRP A 128 -12.60 -20.47 2.61
N ALA A 129 -12.53 -21.79 2.47
CA ALA A 129 -11.29 -22.50 2.25
C ALA A 129 -10.89 -22.37 0.78
N ASP A 130 -9.62 -22.04 0.55
CA ASP A 130 -9.00 -21.98 -0.76
C ASP A 130 -8.13 -23.22 -1.00
N PHE A 131 -8.08 -23.71 -2.23
CA PHE A 131 -7.29 -24.87 -2.62
C PHE A 131 -6.97 -24.88 -4.12
N ASP A 132 -5.91 -25.61 -4.48
CA ASP A 132 -5.55 -25.87 -5.87
C ASP A 132 -6.30 -27.11 -6.39
N LEU A 133 -6.78 -27.05 -7.62
CA LEU A 133 -7.35 -28.19 -8.34
C LEU A 133 -7.04 -28.12 -9.85
N PRO A 134 -7.07 -29.24 -10.58
CA PRO A 134 -6.98 -29.21 -12.03
C PRO A 134 -8.10 -28.36 -12.65
N LEU A 135 -7.76 -27.51 -13.64
CA LEU A 135 -8.71 -26.62 -14.30
C LEU A 135 -9.88 -27.37 -14.95
N LEU A 136 -9.59 -28.49 -15.61
CA LEU A 136 -10.62 -29.37 -16.19
C LEU A 136 -11.57 -29.91 -15.11
N GLU A 137 -11.06 -30.27 -13.93
CA GLU A 137 -11.88 -30.73 -12.82
C GLU A 137 -12.78 -29.61 -12.30
N LEU A 138 -12.24 -28.38 -12.17
CA LEU A 138 -13.02 -27.21 -11.78
C LEU A 138 -14.19 -26.98 -12.76
N ILE A 139 -13.92 -26.98 -14.07
CA ILE A 139 -14.93 -26.75 -15.10
C ILE A 139 -16.02 -27.83 -15.04
N HIS A 140 -15.66 -29.10 -14.88
CA HIS A 140 -16.64 -30.18 -14.70
C HIS A 140 -17.49 -29.99 -13.44
N LYS A 141 -16.87 -29.63 -12.31
CA LYS A 141 -17.61 -29.35 -11.08
C LYS A 141 -18.57 -28.17 -11.26
N LEU A 142 -18.13 -27.09 -11.91
CA LEU A 142 -18.97 -25.91 -12.19
C LEU A 142 -20.19 -26.28 -13.06
N ARG A 143 -20.01 -27.07 -14.13
CA ARG A 143 -21.11 -27.53 -15.00
C ARG A 143 -22.08 -28.48 -14.29
N ALA A 144 -21.59 -29.27 -13.34
CA ALA A 144 -22.43 -30.16 -12.53
C ALA A 144 -23.14 -29.44 -11.36
N THR A 145 -22.68 -28.24 -10.99
CA THR A 145 -23.21 -27.49 -9.86
C THR A 145 -24.54 -26.82 -10.23
N PRO A 146 -25.61 -26.93 -9.41
CA PRO A 146 -26.84 -26.20 -9.63
C PRO A 146 -26.62 -24.68 -9.68
N VAL A 147 -27.40 -24.03 -10.54
CA VAL A 147 -27.40 -22.57 -10.79
C VAL A 147 -27.49 -21.75 -9.50
N TYR A 148 -28.25 -22.21 -8.52
CA TYR A 148 -28.41 -21.53 -7.23
C TYR A 148 -28.04 -22.45 -6.08
N ALA A 149 -27.49 -21.85 -5.03
CA ALA A 149 -27.15 -22.56 -3.81
C ALA A 149 -28.41 -23.10 -3.12
N ASN A 150 -28.24 -24.20 -2.40
CA ASN A 150 -29.29 -24.79 -1.58
C ASN A 150 -28.82 -24.94 -0.13
N GLU A 151 -29.75 -25.02 0.82
CA GLU A 151 -29.45 -24.98 2.27
C GLU A 151 -28.58 -26.16 2.75
N ASN A 152 -28.60 -27.29 2.03
CA ASN A 152 -27.84 -28.49 2.39
C ASN A 152 -26.51 -28.61 1.64
N GLU A 153 -26.18 -27.63 0.77
CA GLU A 153 -24.94 -27.61 0.03
C GLU A 153 -23.75 -27.28 0.95
N THR A 154 -22.70 -28.08 0.86
CA THR A 154 -21.45 -27.89 1.62
C THR A 154 -20.29 -27.44 0.74
N GLU A 155 -20.45 -27.49 -0.58
CA GLU A 155 -19.42 -27.16 -1.56
C GLU A 155 -20.03 -26.35 -2.70
N ARG A 156 -19.49 -25.15 -2.91
CA ARG A 156 -19.74 -24.33 -4.10
C ARG A 156 -18.45 -23.61 -4.47
N LEU A 157 -17.90 -23.97 -5.62
CA LEU A 157 -16.54 -23.58 -5.99
C LEU A 157 -16.53 -22.31 -6.84
N TYR A 158 -15.62 -21.40 -6.50
CA TYR A 158 -15.32 -20.21 -7.25
C TYR A 158 -13.86 -20.23 -7.68
N GLY A 159 -13.61 -20.32 -8.98
CA GLY A 159 -12.27 -20.18 -9.54
C GLY A 159 -11.84 -18.73 -9.52
N LYS A 160 -10.77 -18.43 -8.79
CA LYS A 160 -10.28 -17.06 -8.59
C LYS A 160 -8.80 -16.97 -8.90
N ASP A 161 -8.38 -15.79 -9.33
CA ASP A 161 -6.98 -15.45 -9.53
C ASP A 161 -6.24 -16.47 -10.43
N ALA A 162 -6.94 -17.04 -11.42
CA ALA A 162 -6.30 -17.86 -12.43
C ALA A 162 -5.47 -16.98 -13.36
N GLU A 163 -4.31 -17.47 -13.80
CA GLU A 163 -3.50 -16.74 -14.76
C GLU A 163 -4.23 -16.58 -16.09
N CYS A 164 -4.22 -15.37 -16.62
CA CYS A 164 -4.84 -15.11 -17.90
C CYS A 164 -4.02 -15.73 -19.05
N PRO A 165 -4.66 -16.48 -19.97
CA PRO A 165 -3.98 -17.04 -21.13
C PRO A 165 -3.26 -15.96 -21.96
N HIS A 166 -2.08 -16.29 -22.48
CA HIS A 166 -1.27 -15.35 -23.26
C HIS A 166 -2.01 -14.87 -24.51
N GLU A 167 -2.81 -15.74 -25.13
CA GLU A 167 -3.63 -15.47 -26.30
C GLU A 167 -4.69 -14.40 -26.01
N TRP A 168 -5.24 -14.38 -24.80
CA TRP A 168 -6.23 -13.38 -24.38
C TRP A 168 -5.54 -12.03 -24.14
N ALA A 169 -4.38 -12.03 -23.50
CA ALA A 169 -3.55 -10.84 -23.34
C ALA A 169 -3.11 -10.26 -24.70
N ASN A 170 -2.74 -11.13 -25.65
CA ASN A 170 -2.38 -10.73 -27.00
C ASN A 170 -3.59 -10.15 -27.75
N TRP A 171 -4.78 -10.76 -27.63
CA TRP A 171 -6.00 -10.18 -28.21
C TRP A 171 -6.32 -8.80 -27.62
N LEU A 172 -6.26 -8.64 -26.29
CA LEU A 172 -6.48 -7.34 -25.64
C LEU A 172 -5.55 -6.25 -26.18
N SER A 173 -4.27 -6.58 -26.37
CA SER A 173 -3.25 -5.61 -26.81
C SER A 173 -3.23 -5.33 -28.31
N THR A 174 -3.67 -6.25 -29.16
CA THR A 174 -3.51 -6.13 -30.63
C THR A 174 -4.82 -5.91 -31.39
N SER A 175 -5.97 -6.31 -30.83
CA SER A 175 -7.25 -6.30 -31.55
C SER A 175 -7.81 -4.90 -31.81
N SER A 176 -7.38 -3.90 -31.05
CA SER A 176 -7.92 -2.53 -31.08
C SER A 176 -9.42 -2.44 -30.75
N VAL A 177 -10.01 -3.48 -30.14
CA VAL A 177 -11.43 -3.50 -29.76
C VAL A 177 -11.71 -2.61 -28.55
N LEU A 178 -10.85 -2.67 -27.53
CA LEU A 178 -10.96 -1.82 -26.34
C LEU A 178 -10.12 -0.55 -26.52
N PRO A 179 -10.59 0.62 -26.03
CA PRO A 179 -9.79 1.84 -26.00
C PRO A 179 -8.46 1.65 -25.25
N SER A 180 -7.37 2.18 -25.80
CA SER A 180 -6.01 2.01 -25.23
C SER A 180 -5.86 2.50 -23.79
N ASP A 181 -6.64 3.50 -23.39
CA ASP A 181 -6.64 4.05 -22.04
C ASP A 181 -7.19 3.08 -20.99
N LEU A 182 -7.94 2.06 -21.43
CA LEU A 182 -8.52 1.02 -20.56
C LEU A 182 -7.68 -0.27 -20.53
N LEU A 183 -6.72 -0.43 -21.43
CA LEU A 183 -5.94 -1.67 -21.56
C LEU A 183 -4.86 -1.81 -20.47
N PRO A 184 -4.44 -3.05 -20.15
CA PRO A 184 -3.23 -3.28 -19.37
C PRO A 184 -2.02 -2.62 -20.06
N HIS A 185 -1.18 -1.94 -19.28
CA HIS A 185 0.00 -1.22 -19.78
C HIS A 185 -0.31 -0.13 -20.83
N GLY A 186 -1.55 0.36 -20.84
CA GLY A 186 -1.99 1.45 -21.70
C GLY A 186 -1.25 2.77 -21.46
N THR A 187 -1.66 3.79 -22.22
CA THR A 187 -1.09 5.15 -22.22
C THR A 187 -1.06 5.77 -20.82
N ASN A 188 -2.14 5.63 -20.07
CA ASN A 188 -2.30 6.20 -18.72
C ASN A 188 -2.10 5.17 -17.60
N ASP A 189 -1.64 3.95 -17.91
CA ASP A 189 -1.32 2.94 -16.91
C ASP A 189 0.15 3.05 -16.47
N TYR A 190 0.38 3.40 -15.22
CA TYR A 190 1.68 3.52 -14.61
C TYR A 190 2.21 2.17 -14.11
N LEU A 191 1.40 1.11 -14.04
CA LEU A 191 1.90 -0.23 -13.72
C LEU A 191 2.89 -0.76 -14.79
N LYS A 192 2.87 -0.21 -16.01
CA LYS A 192 3.85 -0.53 -17.07
C LYS A 192 5.31 -0.22 -16.71
N TYR A 193 5.56 0.58 -15.67
CA TYR A 193 6.90 0.88 -15.19
C TYR A 193 7.40 -0.11 -14.13
N LEU A 194 6.52 -1.00 -13.66
CA LEU A 194 6.91 -2.14 -12.83
C LEU A 194 7.34 -3.32 -13.72
N SER A 195 8.01 -4.28 -13.11
CA SER A 195 8.46 -5.49 -13.77
C SER A 195 7.30 -6.47 -13.98
N SER A 196 7.48 -7.44 -14.88
CA SER A 196 6.44 -8.41 -15.28
C SER A 196 6.05 -9.42 -14.19
N ASP A 197 6.76 -9.43 -13.06
CA ASP A 197 6.42 -10.19 -11.86
C ASP A 197 5.18 -9.65 -11.14
N VAL A 198 4.80 -8.39 -11.39
CA VAL A 198 3.55 -7.80 -10.89
C VAL A 198 2.42 -8.17 -11.84
N GLN A 199 1.77 -9.30 -11.56
CA GLN A 199 0.62 -9.76 -12.33
C GLN A 199 -0.62 -8.92 -12.02
N THR A 200 -1.23 -8.35 -13.07
CA THR A 200 -2.48 -7.58 -12.96
C THR A 200 -3.64 -8.26 -13.65
N LEU A 201 -3.37 -9.04 -14.71
CA LEU A 201 -4.38 -9.68 -15.55
C LEU A 201 -4.69 -11.09 -15.06
N MET A 202 -5.94 -11.29 -14.63
CA MET A 202 -6.43 -12.51 -13.99
C MET A 202 -7.72 -13.00 -14.64
N CYS A 203 -8.04 -14.27 -14.43
CA CYS A 203 -9.27 -14.92 -14.87
C CYS A 203 -10.07 -15.44 -13.68
N TYR A 204 -11.39 -15.29 -13.77
CA TYR A 204 -12.35 -15.70 -12.74
C TYR A 204 -13.44 -16.55 -13.38
N LEU A 205 -13.80 -17.66 -12.72
CA LEU A 205 -14.79 -18.61 -13.18
C LEU A 205 -15.75 -18.95 -12.04
N GLY A 206 -17.05 -18.86 -12.30
CA GLY A 206 -18.03 -19.23 -11.28
C GLY A 206 -19.44 -19.37 -11.82
N VAL A 207 -20.20 -20.26 -11.19
CA VAL A 207 -21.64 -20.43 -11.38
C VAL A 207 -22.40 -19.51 -10.41
N GLY A 208 -23.72 -19.35 -10.58
CA GLY A 208 -24.55 -18.56 -9.67
C GLY A 208 -24.29 -18.83 -8.18
N ASP A 209 -24.43 -17.77 -7.38
CA ASP A 209 -24.18 -17.69 -5.94
C ASP A 209 -22.71 -17.86 -5.50
N THR A 210 -21.77 -18.01 -6.44
CA THR A 210 -20.35 -17.74 -6.16
C THR A 210 -20.08 -16.22 -6.11
N PHE A 211 -19.09 -15.79 -5.32
CA PHE A 211 -18.88 -14.37 -5.09
C PHE A 211 -17.41 -13.99 -4.85
N THR A 212 -17.12 -12.71 -5.12
CA THR A 212 -15.97 -11.99 -4.56
C THR A 212 -16.49 -11.14 -3.39
N PRO A 213 -15.90 -11.25 -2.18
CA PRO A 213 -16.35 -10.51 -1.00
C PRO A 213 -16.18 -9.00 -1.17
N PHE A 214 -16.75 -8.24 -0.25
CA PHE A 214 -16.73 -6.79 -0.34
C PHE A 214 -15.33 -6.25 -0.01
N HIS A 215 -14.73 -5.50 -0.93
CA HIS A 215 -13.32 -5.09 -0.88
C HIS A 215 -13.09 -3.78 -1.66
N LYS A 216 -11.84 -3.33 -1.67
CA LYS A 216 -11.33 -2.29 -2.59
C LYS A 216 -10.23 -2.90 -3.44
N ASP A 217 -10.10 -2.46 -4.69
CA ASP A 217 -8.96 -2.82 -5.53
C ASP A 217 -7.63 -2.35 -4.92
N LEU A 218 -6.56 -3.09 -5.23
CA LEU A 218 -5.27 -2.94 -4.57
C LEU A 218 -4.63 -1.58 -4.86
N CYS A 219 -4.11 -0.94 -3.80
CA CYS A 219 -3.35 0.31 -3.86
C CYS A 219 -4.08 1.43 -4.63
N ALA A 220 -5.40 1.55 -4.48
CA ALA A 220 -6.21 2.51 -5.23
C ALA A 220 -6.06 2.41 -6.77
N SER A 221 -5.75 1.21 -7.29
CA SER A 221 -5.91 0.96 -8.72
C SER A 221 -7.38 1.07 -9.11
N SER A 222 -7.62 1.30 -10.39
CA SER A 222 -8.93 1.12 -10.99
C SER A 222 -9.04 -0.31 -11.53
N GLY A 223 -10.17 -0.96 -11.28
CA GLY A 223 -10.48 -2.29 -11.79
C GLY A 223 -11.14 -2.23 -13.17
N GLN A 224 -10.78 -3.19 -14.02
CA GLN A 224 -11.43 -3.46 -15.30
C GLN A 224 -11.86 -4.91 -15.26
N ASN A 225 -13.13 -5.19 -15.61
CA ASN A 225 -13.66 -6.54 -15.62
C ASN A 225 -14.53 -6.78 -16.85
N LEU A 226 -14.02 -7.60 -17.77
CA LEU A 226 -14.70 -7.96 -19.01
C LEU A 226 -15.37 -9.33 -18.85
N MET A 227 -16.68 -9.40 -19.07
CA MET A 227 -17.40 -10.67 -19.15
C MET A 227 -17.11 -11.35 -20.50
N CYS A 228 -16.13 -12.25 -20.51
CA CYS A 228 -15.67 -12.93 -21.72
C CYS A 228 -16.62 -14.02 -22.20
N TYR A 229 -17.27 -14.74 -21.26
CA TYR A 229 -18.11 -15.87 -21.59
C TYR A 229 -19.19 -16.10 -20.54
N THR A 230 -20.34 -16.59 -21.01
CA THR A 230 -21.49 -16.97 -20.18
C THR A 230 -22.09 -18.28 -20.70
N GLU A 231 -22.43 -19.19 -19.80
CA GLU A 231 -23.16 -20.43 -20.10
C GLU A 231 -24.53 -20.38 -19.39
N ASN A 232 -25.58 -20.92 -20.00
CA ASN A 232 -26.90 -21.11 -19.36
C ASN A 232 -27.46 -19.86 -18.65
N GLY A 233 -27.35 -18.69 -19.30
CA GLY A 233 -27.84 -17.42 -18.77
C GLY A 233 -27.03 -16.86 -17.60
N GLY A 234 -25.74 -17.19 -17.50
CA GLY A 234 -24.83 -16.61 -16.51
C GLY A 234 -24.75 -15.08 -16.61
N SER A 235 -24.86 -14.40 -15.48
CA SER A 235 -24.69 -12.96 -15.31
C SER A 235 -24.04 -12.66 -13.96
N SER A 236 -23.81 -11.40 -13.60
CA SER A 236 -23.25 -11.06 -12.29
C SER A 236 -23.78 -9.75 -11.75
N PHE A 237 -24.19 -9.76 -10.48
CA PHE A 237 -24.58 -8.56 -9.78
C PHE A 237 -23.39 -7.91 -9.10
N TRP A 238 -23.19 -6.63 -9.41
CA TRP A 238 -22.19 -5.77 -8.80
C TRP A 238 -22.86 -4.82 -7.82
N PHE A 239 -22.23 -4.62 -6.68
CA PHE A 239 -22.59 -3.57 -5.72
C PHE A 239 -21.34 -2.76 -5.47
N MET A 240 -21.38 -1.47 -5.78
CA MET A 240 -20.20 -0.59 -5.79
C MET A 240 -20.52 0.73 -5.11
N THR A 241 -19.49 1.38 -4.57
CA THR A 241 -19.58 2.79 -4.16
C THR A 241 -18.87 3.69 -5.16
N GLU A 242 -19.08 5.00 -5.06
CA GLU A 242 -18.13 5.96 -5.63
C GLU A 242 -16.83 6.00 -4.81
N SER A 243 -15.76 6.53 -5.41
CA SER A 243 -14.42 6.64 -4.80
C SER A 243 -14.42 7.37 -3.45
N SER A 244 -15.14 8.49 -3.36
CA SER A 244 -15.20 9.35 -2.18
C SER A 244 -15.88 8.70 -0.98
N ALA A 245 -16.67 7.65 -1.19
CA ALA A 245 -17.38 6.94 -0.12
C ALA A 245 -16.48 5.98 0.67
N ALA A 246 -15.25 5.70 0.20
CA ALA A 246 -14.30 4.79 0.86
C ALA A 246 -14.12 5.02 2.38
N PRO A 247 -13.82 6.23 2.88
CA PRO A 247 -13.67 6.48 4.31
C PRO A 247 -14.95 6.24 5.12
N ALA A 248 -16.12 6.49 4.53
CA ALA A 248 -17.43 6.29 5.15
C ALA A 248 -17.80 4.80 5.19
N MET A 249 -17.50 4.07 4.13
CA MET A 249 -17.72 2.63 4.05
C MET A 249 -16.81 1.86 5.01
N ALA A 250 -15.53 2.24 5.12
CA ALA A 250 -14.64 1.69 6.15
C ALA A 250 -15.19 1.92 7.57
N ALA A 251 -15.72 3.12 7.84
CA ALA A 251 -16.37 3.40 9.14
C ALA A 251 -17.66 2.60 9.36
N PHE A 252 -18.38 2.23 8.29
CA PHE A 252 -19.54 1.34 8.38
C PHE A 252 -19.12 -0.10 8.73
N PHE A 253 -18.08 -0.64 8.09
CA PHE A 253 -17.51 -1.96 8.45
C PHE A 253 -17.06 -2.01 9.91
N GLN A 254 -16.37 -0.97 10.38
CA GLN A 254 -15.92 -0.89 11.77
C GLN A 254 -17.08 -0.88 12.77
N LYS A 255 -18.24 -0.30 12.42
CA LYS A 255 -19.47 -0.37 13.26
C LYS A 255 -20.05 -1.79 13.32
N MET A 256 -19.81 -2.60 12.30
CA MET A 256 -20.17 -4.02 12.26
C MET A 256 -19.10 -4.92 12.91
N ASN A 257 -18.04 -4.34 13.50
CA ASN A 257 -16.88 -5.05 14.02
C ASN A 257 -16.13 -5.88 12.94
N GLU A 258 -16.19 -5.41 11.70
CA GLU A 258 -15.45 -5.93 10.55
C GLU A 258 -14.40 -4.90 10.11
N GLU A 259 -13.40 -5.34 9.35
CA GLU A 259 -12.47 -4.45 8.67
C GLU A 259 -12.55 -4.66 7.17
N LEU A 260 -12.78 -3.57 6.44
CA LEU A 260 -13.06 -3.59 4.99
C LEU A 260 -11.90 -4.22 4.21
N ASP A 261 -10.68 -3.87 4.60
CA ASP A 261 -9.45 -4.30 3.93
C ASP A 261 -9.04 -5.76 4.24
N PHE A 262 -9.80 -6.49 5.07
CA PHE A 262 -9.60 -7.93 5.29
C PHE A 262 -10.31 -8.81 4.28
N GLU A 263 -11.28 -8.27 3.52
CA GLU A 263 -12.00 -9.02 2.47
C GLU A 263 -12.69 -10.30 3.00
N THR A 264 -13.13 -10.26 4.27
CA THR A 264 -13.72 -11.43 4.96
C THR A 264 -15.24 -11.39 5.07
N HIS A 265 -15.88 -10.32 4.59
CA HIS A 265 -17.34 -10.14 4.70
C HIS A 265 -17.98 -10.00 3.32
N VAL A 266 -19.10 -10.70 3.11
CA VAL A 266 -19.98 -10.45 1.97
C VAL A 266 -21.20 -9.71 2.50
N VAL A 267 -21.42 -8.51 2.00
CA VAL A 267 -22.45 -7.62 2.51
C VAL A 267 -23.80 -8.02 1.90
N THR A 268 -24.80 -8.15 2.75
CA THR A 268 -26.18 -8.41 2.33
C THR A 268 -26.83 -7.13 1.80
N THR A 269 -27.87 -7.28 0.98
CA THR A 269 -28.67 -6.13 0.52
C THR A 269 -29.26 -5.31 1.66
N LYS A 270 -29.59 -5.94 2.80
CA LYS A 270 -30.09 -5.25 3.99
C LYS A 270 -29.01 -4.42 4.69
N GLU A 271 -27.79 -4.93 4.79
CA GLU A 271 -26.68 -4.15 5.35
C GLU A 271 -26.32 -2.97 4.44
N LEU A 272 -26.32 -3.17 3.11
CA LEU A 272 -26.12 -2.09 2.15
C LEU A 272 -27.19 -1.00 2.25
N GLU A 273 -28.45 -1.36 2.49
CA GLU A 273 -29.53 -0.40 2.79
C GLU A 273 -29.23 0.38 4.09
N GLN A 274 -28.81 -0.33 5.14
CA GLN A 274 -28.51 0.27 6.45
C GLN A 274 -27.30 1.21 6.44
N SER A 275 -26.37 1.03 5.49
CA SER A 275 -25.22 1.92 5.32
C SER A 275 -25.65 3.38 5.06
N ARG A 276 -26.82 3.57 4.42
CA ARG A 276 -27.33 4.86 3.90
C ARG A 276 -26.38 5.56 2.92
N LEU A 277 -25.33 4.89 2.47
CA LEU A 277 -24.41 5.36 1.43
C LEU A 277 -25.02 5.08 0.06
N LYS A 278 -24.72 5.90 -0.94
CA LYS A 278 -25.14 5.64 -2.32
C LYS A 278 -24.46 4.37 -2.83
N ILE A 279 -25.24 3.34 -3.17
CA ILE A 279 -24.75 2.08 -3.72
C ILE A 279 -25.19 1.97 -5.18
N TYR A 280 -24.20 1.86 -6.06
CA TYR A 280 -24.40 1.62 -7.48
C TYR A 280 -24.54 0.11 -7.71
N ILE A 281 -25.63 -0.31 -8.32
CA ILE A 281 -25.93 -1.71 -8.59
C ILE A 281 -25.97 -1.94 -10.10
N ALA A 282 -25.35 -3.02 -10.56
CA ALA A 282 -25.45 -3.45 -11.94
C ALA A 282 -25.67 -4.95 -12.04
N GLU A 283 -26.29 -5.36 -13.14
CA GLU A 283 -26.17 -6.71 -13.68
C GLU A 283 -25.20 -6.64 -14.87
N GLN A 284 -24.12 -7.43 -14.84
CA GLN A 284 -23.13 -7.57 -15.90
C GLN A 284 -23.45 -8.82 -16.72
N THR A 285 -23.47 -8.66 -18.04
CA THR A 285 -23.76 -9.70 -19.03
C THR A 285 -22.62 -9.85 -20.05
N LEU A 286 -22.71 -10.81 -20.97
CA LEU A 286 -21.65 -11.08 -21.95
C LEU A 286 -21.18 -9.80 -22.67
N GLY A 287 -19.87 -9.61 -22.79
CA GLY A 287 -19.25 -8.45 -23.43
C GLY A 287 -19.40 -7.12 -22.69
N ASP A 288 -20.02 -7.08 -21.51
CA ASP A 288 -19.97 -5.89 -20.65
C ASP A 288 -18.57 -5.76 -20.03
N LEU A 289 -17.97 -4.57 -20.16
CA LEU A 289 -16.78 -4.15 -19.44
C LEU A 289 -17.20 -3.25 -18.28
N VAL A 290 -17.05 -3.76 -17.05
CA VAL A 290 -17.27 -2.98 -15.82
C VAL A 290 -15.99 -2.22 -15.49
N LEU A 291 -16.11 -0.90 -15.32
CA LEU A 291 -15.05 -0.02 -14.86
C LEU A 291 -15.28 0.35 -13.39
N VAL A 292 -14.36 -0.11 -12.53
CA VAL A 292 -14.39 0.12 -11.09
C VAL A 292 -13.42 1.26 -10.75
N PRO A 293 -13.90 2.40 -10.22
CA PRO A 293 -13.03 3.55 -10.00
C PRO A 293 -12.13 3.34 -8.78
N PRO A 294 -10.99 4.06 -8.70
CA PRO A 294 -10.07 3.97 -7.57
C PRO A 294 -10.79 4.06 -6.22
N ARG A 295 -10.46 3.16 -5.28
CA ARG A 295 -11.02 3.13 -3.91
C ARG A 295 -12.53 2.83 -3.83
N SER A 296 -13.20 2.52 -4.95
CA SER A 296 -14.56 2.01 -4.92
C SER A 296 -14.63 0.74 -4.08
N CYS A 297 -15.50 0.75 -3.08
CA CYS A 297 -15.74 -0.43 -2.26
C CYS A 297 -16.82 -1.27 -2.94
N HIS A 298 -16.54 -2.53 -3.23
CA HIS A 298 -17.41 -3.33 -4.07
C HIS A 298 -17.39 -4.83 -3.78
N GLN A 299 -18.47 -5.50 -4.17
CA GLN A 299 -18.56 -6.97 -4.23
C GLN A 299 -19.24 -7.41 -5.52
N VAL A 300 -19.00 -8.67 -5.89
CA VAL A 300 -19.57 -9.29 -7.09
C VAL A 300 -20.18 -10.63 -6.71
N ILE A 301 -21.42 -10.87 -7.13
CA ILE A 301 -22.11 -12.14 -6.93
C ILE A 301 -22.60 -12.64 -8.28
N ASN A 302 -22.13 -13.83 -8.67
CA ASN A 302 -22.55 -14.45 -9.92
C ASN A 302 -24.01 -14.90 -9.80
N ASN A 303 -24.75 -14.84 -10.91
CA ASN A 303 -26.15 -15.22 -11.01
C ASN A 303 -26.34 -16.12 -12.23
N GLY A 304 -27.29 -17.05 -12.17
CA GLY A 304 -27.55 -17.92 -13.31
C GLY A 304 -26.45 -18.97 -13.51
N GLY A 305 -26.20 -19.31 -14.78
CA GLY A 305 -25.20 -20.32 -15.13
C GLY A 305 -23.76 -19.84 -14.94
N ILE A 306 -22.82 -20.42 -15.69
CA ILE A 306 -21.40 -20.14 -15.53
C ILE A 306 -21.07 -18.79 -16.14
N THR A 307 -20.22 -18.04 -15.44
CA THR A 307 -19.58 -16.81 -15.94
C THR A 307 -18.08 -17.02 -15.95
N MET A 308 -17.42 -16.44 -16.95
CA MET A 308 -15.98 -16.39 -17.06
C MET A 308 -15.57 -14.97 -17.44
N LYS A 309 -14.72 -14.38 -16.61
CA LYS A 309 -14.31 -12.98 -16.69
C LYS A 309 -12.80 -12.89 -16.76
N THR A 310 -12.30 -11.95 -17.55
CA THR A 310 -10.93 -11.48 -17.38
C THR A 310 -10.96 -10.11 -16.71
N SER A 311 -10.05 -9.90 -15.77
CA SER A 311 -9.98 -8.69 -14.98
C SER A 311 -8.55 -8.20 -14.90
N TRP A 312 -8.35 -6.89 -14.92
CA TRP A 312 -7.05 -6.29 -14.67
C TRP A 312 -7.17 -5.00 -13.87
N SER A 313 -6.04 -4.60 -13.29
CA SER A 313 -5.87 -3.31 -12.64
C SER A 313 -5.12 -2.34 -13.54
N ARG A 314 -5.52 -1.07 -13.48
CA ARG A 314 -4.80 0.07 -14.06
C ARG A 314 -4.49 1.09 -12.97
N MET A 315 -3.27 1.60 -12.97
CA MET A 315 -2.84 2.67 -12.07
C MET A 315 -2.66 3.98 -12.83
N THR A 316 -3.48 4.99 -12.58
CA THR A 316 -3.24 6.34 -13.11
C THR A 316 -2.29 7.12 -12.20
N LEU A 317 -1.79 8.27 -12.66
CA LEU A 317 -0.98 9.16 -11.82
C LEU A 317 -1.74 9.62 -10.56
N LYS A 318 -3.03 9.97 -10.71
CA LYS A 318 -3.93 10.24 -9.58
C LYS A 318 -4.10 9.01 -8.68
N GLY A 319 -4.15 7.81 -9.27
CA GLY A 319 -4.12 6.54 -8.53
C GLY A 319 -2.90 6.41 -7.63
N LEU A 320 -1.69 6.71 -8.14
CA LEU A 320 -0.45 6.69 -7.34
C LEU A 320 -0.52 7.66 -6.15
N SER A 321 -1.02 8.87 -6.38
CA SER A 321 -1.24 9.86 -5.32
C SER A 321 -2.23 9.36 -4.26
N ASN A 322 -3.39 8.87 -4.71
CA ASN A 322 -4.41 8.29 -3.83
C ASN A 322 -3.86 7.13 -2.99
N ALA A 323 -3.07 6.26 -3.62
CA ALA A 323 -2.45 5.11 -2.99
C ALA A 323 -1.51 5.55 -1.88
N LEU A 324 -0.54 6.42 -2.21
CA LEU A 324 0.49 6.91 -1.29
C LEU A 324 -0.12 7.57 -0.06
N TYR A 325 -1.12 8.43 -0.25
CA TYR A 325 -1.65 9.26 0.82
C TYR A 325 -2.78 8.61 1.63
N HIS A 326 -3.63 7.79 1.00
CA HIS A 326 -4.87 7.33 1.63
C HIS A 326 -4.97 5.82 1.81
N GLU A 327 -4.36 5.02 0.94
CA GLU A 327 -4.41 3.55 1.06
C GLU A 327 -3.20 2.99 1.82
N LEU A 328 -1.96 3.37 1.49
CA LEU A 328 -0.76 2.84 2.17
C LEU A 328 -0.79 3.04 3.69
N PRO A 329 -1.22 4.19 4.26
CA PRO A 329 -1.34 4.33 5.71
C PRO A 329 -2.36 3.36 6.32
N VAL A 330 -3.45 3.06 5.61
CA VAL A 330 -4.45 2.08 6.07
C VAL A 330 -3.86 0.68 5.98
N TYR A 331 -3.23 0.33 4.86
CA TYR A 331 -2.58 -0.96 4.61
C TYR A 331 -1.56 -1.28 5.70
N HIS A 332 -0.72 -0.30 6.05
CA HIS A 332 0.23 -0.41 7.15
C HIS A 332 -0.45 -0.74 8.48
N ARG A 333 -1.57 -0.09 8.81
CA ARG A 333 -2.27 -0.29 10.09
C ARG A 333 -3.00 -1.62 10.15
N VAL A 334 -3.66 -2.05 9.07
CA VAL A 334 -4.41 -3.31 9.01
C VAL A 334 -3.54 -4.51 8.60
N CYS A 335 -2.32 -4.27 8.15
CA CYS A 335 -1.38 -5.26 7.60
C CYS A 335 -1.84 -5.89 6.27
N ARG A 336 -2.29 -5.04 5.33
CA ARG A 336 -2.59 -5.45 3.95
C ARG A 336 -1.30 -5.35 3.11
N PRO A 337 -0.83 -6.43 2.47
CA PRO A 337 0.36 -6.40 1.64
C PRO A 337 0.29 -5.39 0.48
N GLU A 338 1.42 -4.76 0.17
CA GLU A 338 1.52 -3.75 -0.89
C GLU A 338 1.99 -4.37 -2.21
N THR A 339 1.06 -4.91 -3.00
CA THR A 339 1.39 -5.62 -4.25
C THR A 339 1.97 -4.71 -5.35
N TYR A 340 1.50 -3.46 -5.46
CA TYR A 340 1.86 -2.56 -6.57
C TYR A 340 3.04 -1.61 -6.26
N LYS A 341 3.80 -1.88 -5.19
CA LYS A 341 5.09 -1.24 -4.87
C LYS A 341 5.07 0.27 -5.18
N VAL A 342 4.12 1.01 -4.60
CA VAL A 342 3.68 2.34 -5.05
C VAL A 342 4.84 3.33 -5.08
N LYS A 343 5.66 3.34 -4.03
CA LYS A 343 6.85 4.22 -3.94
C LYS A 343 7.88 3.90 -5.03
N LEU A 344 8.13 2.62 -5.29
CA LEU A 344 9.00 2.17 -6.38
C LEU A 344 8.42 2.53 -7.74
N ASN A 345 7.10 2.39 -7.92
CA ASN A 345 6.42 2.77 -9.14
C ASN A 345 6.56 4.27 -9.43
N ILE A 346 6.32 5.13 -8.44
CA ILE A 346 6.56 6.59 -8.54
C ILE A 346 8.00 6.87 -9.00
N TYR A 347 8.99 6.23 -8.37
CA TYR A 347 10.40 6.41 -8.72
C TYR A 347 10.72 5.98 -10.16
N ARG A 348 10.25 4.79 -10.58
CA ARG A 348 10.48 4.26 -11.95
C ARG A 348 9.75 5.11 -13.00
N ALA A 349 8.52 5.52 -12.72
CA ALA A 349 7.76 6.42 -13.58
C ALA A 349 8.47 7.76 -13.75
N LEU A 350 8.97 8.37 -12.66
CA LEU A 350 9.74 9.61 -12.69
C LEU A 350 10.99 9.50 -13.55
N HIS A 351 11.75 8.42 -13.39
CA HIS A 351 12.95 8.18 -14.20
C HIS A 351 12.60 8.03 -15.69
N ARG A 352 11.57 7.25 -16.02
CA ARG A 352 11.15 7.03 -17.41
C ARG A 352 10.60 8.29 -18.07
N GLN A 353 9.80 9.08 -17.35
CA GLN A 353 9.29 10.35 -17.87
C GLN A 353 10.38 11.41 -18.01
N THR A 354 11.37 11.43 -17.12
CA THR A 354 12.56 12.29 -17.25
C THR A 354 13.30 12.00 -18.56
N GLN A 355 13.50 10.72 -18.89
CA GLN A 355 14.10 10.32 -20.17
C GLN A 355 13.23 10.75 -21.36
N MET A 356 11.93 10.46 -21.30
CA MET A 356 10.99 10.81 -22.37
C MET A 356 10.95 12.31 -22.64
N LEU A 357 10.96 13.14 -21.59
CA LEU A 357 10.99 14.60 -21.72
C LEU A 357 12.29 15.09 -22.42
N ARG A 358 13.44 14.51 -22.04
CA ARG A 358 14.74 14.82 -22.67
C ARG A 358 14.76 14.41 -24.14
N GLU A 359 14.25 13.23 -24.48
CA GLU A 359 14.15 12.72 -25.86
C GLU A 359 13.25 13.62 -26.73
N LEU A 360 12.05 13.97 -26.26
CA LEU A 360 11.13 14.88 -26.96
C LEU A 360 11.78 16.25 -27.22
N ARG A 361 12.48 16.80 -26.24
CA ARG A 361 13.19 18.09 -26.39
C ARG A 361 14.33 18.03 -27.39
N GLN A 362 15.07 16.91 -27.46
CA GLN A 362 16.12 16.72 -28.47
C GLN A 362 15.51 16.69 -29.87
N GLN A 363 14.36 16.04 -30.04
CA GLN A 363 13.63 16.02 -31.32
C GLN A 363 13.20 17.42 -31.76
N THR A 364 12.70 18.26 -30.84
CA THR A 364 12.32 19.65 -31.15
C THR A 364 13.51 20.55 -31.51
N SER A 365 14.72 20.21 -31.04
CA SER A 365 15.93 21.01 -31.26
C SER A 365 16.66 20.67 -32.57
N SER A 366 16.21 19.64 -33.30
CA SER A 366 16.86 19.18 -34.54
C SER A 366 16.55 20.08 -35.74
N PRO A 367 17.57 20.57 -36.49
CA PRO A 367 17.40 21.50 -37.61
C PRO A 367 16.73 20.91 -38.86
N HIS A 368 16.44 19.60 -38.87
CA HIS A 368 15.70 18.92 -39.96
C HIS A 368 14.26 18.56 -39.59
N SER A 369 13.77 18.94 -38.41
CA SER A 369 12.36 18.76 -38.09
C SER A 369 11.52 19.76 -38.91
N ASN A 370 10.56 19.25 -39.68
CA ASN A 370 9.51 20.08 -40.25
C ASN A 370 8.86 20.84 -39.09
N ARG A 371 9.16 22.15 -38.98
CA ARG A 371 8.55 23.16 -38.08
C ARG A 371 7.64 22.54 -37.00
N SER A 372 8.20 22.23 -35.83
CA SER A 372 7.49 22.10 -34.53
C SER A 372 5.99 21.74 -34.66
N SER A 373 5.67 20.48 -34.92
CA SER A 373 4.27 20.03 -34.94
C SER A 373 3.60 20.41 -33.63
N LEU A 374 2.41 21.02 -33.68
CA LEU A 374 1.61 21.39 -32.51
C LEU A 374 1.45 20.22 -31.52
N THR A 375 1.43 18.99 -32.03
CA THR A 375 1.35 17.75 -31.26
C THR A 375 2.58 17.51 -30.36
N VAL A 376 3.79 17.80 -30.85
CA VAL A 376 5.03 17.57 -30.09
C VAL A 376 5.14 18.57 -28.94
N ASN A 377 4.72 19.81 -29.15
CA ASN A 377 4.69 20.80 -28.08
C ASN A 377 3.66 20.44 -26.99
N SER A 378 2.47 19.98 -27.38
CA SER A 378 1.46 19.53 -26.41
C SER A 378 1.91 18.28 -25.62
N ASP A 379 2.61 17.34 -26.27
CA ASP A 379 3.18 16.18 -25.59
C ASP A 379 4.28 16.58 -24.61
N LEU A 380 5.13 17.53 -24.99
CA LEU A 380 6.23 18.01 -24.17
C LEU A 380 5.73 18.74 -22.91
N GLU A 381 4.68 19.57 -23.02
CA GLU A 381 4.00 20.18 -21.88
C GLU A 381 3.33 19.14 -20.98
N ARG A 382 2.54 18.22 -21.56
CA ARG A 382 1.86 17.15 -20.80
C ARG A 382 2.84 16.28 -20.01
N VAL A 383 3.94 15.86 -20.63
CA VAL A 383 4.97 15.05 -19.98
C VAL A 383 5.70 15.84 -18.89
N ALA A 384 5.91 17.15 -19.09
CA ALA A 384 6.48 18.00 -18.04
C ALA A 384 5.54 18.15 -16.84
N ASP A 385 4.23 18.28 -17.07
CA ASP A 385 3.20 18.32 -16.02
C ASP A 385 3.13 16.99 -15.25
N ASP A 386 3.06 15.85 -15.95
CA ASP A 386 3.06 14.53 -15.33
C ASP A 386 4.34 14.29 -14.50
N LEU A 387 5.51 14.68 -15.03
CA LEU A 387 6.80 14.58 -14.35
C LEU A 387 6.87 15.50 -13.13
N HIS A 388 6.26 16.68 -13.19
CA HIS A 388 6.19 17.59 -12.05
C HIS A 388 5.41 16.97 -10.89
N HIS A 389 4.22 16.42 -11.14
CA HIS A 389 3.44 15.73 -10.11
C HIS A 389 4.19 14.52 -9.54
N LEU A 390 4.85 13.72 -10.39
CA LEU A 390 5.70 12.61 -9.92
C LEU A 390 6.83 13.09 -9.02
N LEU A 391 7.44 14.25 -9.32
CA LEU A 391 8.47 14.86 -8.50
C LEU A 391 7.93 15.27 -7.13
N GLU A 392 6.73 15.83 -7.06
CA GLU A 392 6.08 16.16 -5.78
C GLU A 392 5.81 14.91 -4.93
N LEU A 393 5.31 13.83 -5.56
CA LEU A 393 5.11 12.55 -4.88
C LEU A 393 6.42 11.95 -4.39
N LEU A 394 7.48 11.98 -5.22
CA LEU A 394 8.79 11.48 -4.83
C LEU A 394 9.36 12.32 -3.68
N ASP A 395 9.20 13.64 -3.69
CA ASP A 395 9.65 14.51 -2.62
C ASP A 395 9.02 14.17 -1.26
N ASP A 396 7.72 13.86 -1.25
CA ASP A 396 7.03 13.40 -0.04
C ASP A 396 7.58 12.04 0.43
N VAL A 397 7.82 11.11 -0.50
CA VAL A 397 8.45 9.81 -0.17
C VAL A 397 9.84 10.03 0.43
N LEU A 398 10.69 10.83 -0.22
CA LEU A 398 12.05 11.10 0.26
C LEU A 398 12.05 11.82 1.61
N GLY A 399 11.10 12.72 1.85
CA GLY A 399 10.92 13.41 3.12
C GLY A 399 10.72 12.46 4.30
N GLU A 400 9.96 11.38 4.10
CA GLU A 400 9.69 10.39 5.14
C GLU A 400 10.81 9.33 5.30
N GLU A 401 11.56 9.06 4.23
CA GLU A 401 12.63 8.04 4.17
C GLU A 401 14.02 8.60 4.52
N TYR A 402 14.20 9.92 4.54
CA TYR A 402 15.48 10.60 4.73
C TYR A 402 16.04 10.45 6.16
N SER A 403 17.37 10.44 6.28
CA SER A 403 18.07 10.61 7.55
C SER A 403 19.35 11.43 7.34
N PRO A 404 19.72 12.34 8.25
CA PRO A 404 20.98 13.07 8.15
C PRO A 404 22.22 12.15 8.25
N LYS A 405 22.05 10.92 8.76
CA LYS A 405 23.11 9.91 8.85
C LYS A 405 23.11 8.92 7.69
N HIS A 406 22.38 9.21 6.60
CA HIS A 406 22.21 8.26 5.48
C HIS A 406 23.53 7.82 4.83
N GLN A 407 24.60 8.62 4.93
CA GLN A 407 25.92 8.29 4.38
C GLN A 407 26.62 7.16 5.16
N ASP A 408 26.30 7.02 6.45
CA ASP A 408 26.94 6.05 7.35
C ASP A 408 26.14 4.75 7.48
N MET A 409 24.94 4.68 6.88
CA MET A 409 24.04 3.53 6.99
C MET A 409 24.50 2.37 6.11
N LEU A 410 24.16 1.15 6.52
CA LEU A 410 24.38 -0.04 5.71
C LEU A 410 23.38 -0.11 4.56
N HIS A 411 23.83 -0.65 3.43
CA HIS A 411 23.02 -0.82 2.21
C HIS A 411 22.99 -2.27 1.74
N VAL A 412 21.83 -2.71 1.22
CA VAL A 412 21.67 -4.02 0.57
C VAL A 412 22.48 -4.06 -0.74
N SER A 413 22.29 -3.07 -1.62
CA SER A 413 23.04 -2.93 -2.87
C SER A 413 24.08 -1.82 -2.78
N GLN A 414 25.23 -2.03 -3.43
CA GLN A 414 26.29 -1.01 -3.60
C GLN A 414 26.14 -0.17 -4.87
N SER A 415 25.17 -0.45 -5.76
CA SER A 415 24.98 0.31 -7.01
C SER A 415 23.53 0.40 -7.52
N ASP A 416 23.31 1.42 -8.37
CA ASP A 416 22.06 1.91 -8.96
C ASP A 416 21.22 0.91 -9.77
N THR A 417 21.77 -0.24 -10.18
CA THR A 417 21.13 -1.09 -11.21
C THR A 417 20.37 -2.30 -10.68
N CYS A 418 20.52 -2.62 -9.39
CA CYS A 418 19.91 -3.77 -8.76
C CYS A 418 19.10 -3.31 -7.53
N HIS A 419 17.84 -2.94 -7.73
CA HIS A 419 16.88 -3.02 -6.63
C HIS A 419 16.62 -4.50 -6.42
N GLN A 420 16.99 -5.05 -5.26
CA GLN A 420 16.49 -6.36 -4.87
C GLN A 420 14.99 -6.18 -4.65
N ASN A 421 14.19 -6.66 -5.60
CA ASN A 421 12.83 -6.15 -5.82
C ASN A 421 11.83 -6.53 -4.71
N ASP A 422 12.21 -7.31 -3.70
CA ASP A 422 11.23 -8.06 -2.89
C ASP A 422 11.52 -8.06 -1.38
N ILE A 423 12.02 -6.93 -0.86
CA ILE A 423 12.07 -6.74 0.60
C ILE A 423 10.74 -6.16 1.03
N CYS A 424 10.02 -6.87 1.91
CA CYS A 424 8.79 -6.41 2.52
C CYS A 424 8.90 -6.39 4.04
N CYS A 425 8.03 -5.62 4.69
CA CYS A 425 7.95 -5.61 6.15
C CYS A 425 7.31 -6.90 6.67
N ASP A 426 8.01 -7.64 7.53
CA ASP A 426 7.53 -8.87 8.17
C ASP A 426 6.30 -8.67 9.06
N PHE A 427 6.00 -7.44 9.49
CA PHE A 427 4.80 -7.17 10.28
C PHE A 427 3.60 -6.80 9.42
N CYS A 428 3.72 -5.77 8.57
CA CYS A 428 2.57 -5.18 7.86
C CYS A 428 2.48 -5.55 6.38
N GLY A 429 3.52 -6.14 5.79
CA GLY A 429 3.55 -6.49 4.36
C GLY A 429 3.78 -5.31 3.41
N ALA A 430 4.10 -4.12 3.93
CA ALA A 430 4.49 -2.98 3.10
C ALA A 430 5.78 -3.27 2.31
N ASP A 431 5.87 -2.73 1.09
CA ASP A 431 7.08 -2.79 0.28
C ASP A 431 8.17 -1.88 0.89
N ILE A 432 9.41 -2.37 0.93
CA ILE A 432 10.55 -1.59 1.42
C ILE A 432 11.24 -0.90 0.25
N PHE A 433 10.79 0.32 -0.04
CA PHE A 433 11.35 1.14 -1.10
C PHE A 433 12.79 1.64 -0.82
N GLN A 434 13.08 2.08 0.41
CA GLN A 434 14.35 2.73 0.74
C GLN A 434 14.87 2.39 2.13
N SER A 435 14.22 2.83 3.20
CA SER A 435 14.76 2.67 4.56
C SER A 435 13.98 1.61 5.34
N PHE A 436 14.67 0.85 6.19
CA PHE A 436 14.07 -0.17 7.04
C PHE A 436 14.89 -0.44 8.29
N PHE A 437 14.37 -1.29 9.16
CA PHE A 437 15.03 -1.80 10.35
C PHE A 437 15.19 -3.31 10.25
N GLU A 438 16.38 -3.82 10.56
CA GLU A 438 16.71 -5.24 10.43
C GLU A 438 17.25 -5.86 11.71
N CYS A 439 16.85 -7.11 12.01
CA CYS A 439 17.53 -7.92 13.02
C CYS A 439 17.92 -9.28 12.47
N ILE A 440 19.23 -9.46 12.23
CA ILE A 440 19.84 -10.73 11.83
C ILE A 440 19.90 -11.71 13.00
N SER A 441 20.17 -11.24 14.22
CA SER A 441 20.30 -12.12 15.39
C SER A 441 19.02 -12.91 15.65
N CYS A 442 17.87 -12.25 15.69
CA CYS A 442 16.58 -12.95 15.86
C CYS A 442 16.24 -13.84 14.67
N ALA A 443 16.62 -13.45 13.45
CA ALA A 443 16.41 -14.29 12.27
C ALA A 443 17.19 -15.61 12.37
N LEU A 444 18.48 -15.57 12.75
CA LEU A 444 19.31 -16.75 12.96
C LEU A 444 18.75 -17.69 14.04
N HIS A 445 18.26 -17.11 15.15
CA HIS A 445 17.63 -17.91 16.20
C HIS A 445 16.35 -18.62 15.73
N LEU A 446 15.60 -18.01 14.79
CA LEU A 446 14.40 -18.60 14.22
C LEU A 446 14.69 -19.64 13.12
N SER A 447 15.72 -19.41 12.29
CA SER A 447 16.08 -20.34 11.22
C SER A 447 16.73 -21.62 11.76
N GLY A 448 17.42 -21.52 12.91
CA GLY A 448 18.18 -22.65 13.47
C GLY A 448 19.35 -23.08 12.57
N THR A 449 19.76 -22.24 11.62
CA THR A 449 20.87 -22.47 10.70
C THR A 449 22.02 -21.51 11.01
N ASP A 450 23.26 -21.99 10.83
CA ASP A 450 24.48 -21.17 10.92
C ASP A 450 24.83 -20.51 9.57
N ASP A 451 23.86 -20.38 8.67
CA ASP A 451 24.07 -19.80 7.35
C ASP A 451 24.37 -18.29 7.47
N GLU A 452 25.33 -17.81 6.68
CA GLU A 452 25.68 -16.39 6.64
C GLU A 452 24.53 -15.59 6.01
N MET A 453 23.79 -14.85 6.84
CA MET A 453 22.72 -13.94 6.39
C MET A 453 23.30 -12.65 5.83
N ARG A 454 22.80 -12.21 4.67
CA ARG A 454 23.13 -10.91 4.09
C ARG A 454 22.18 -9.84 4.61
N ILE A 455 22.54 -8.58 4.40
CA ILE A 455 21.66 -7.45 4.66
C ILE A 455 20.39 -7.63 3.80
N GLY A 456 19.22 -7.57 4.43
CA GLY A 456 17.93 -7.84 3.82
C GLY A 456 17.42 -9.28 4.01
N ASP A 457 18.21 -10.18 4.62
CA ASP A 457 17.81 -11.55 4.96
C ASP A 457 17.30 -11.72 6.40
N GLY A 458 17.51 -10.71 7.25
CA GLY A 458 17.02 -10.74 8.63
C GLY A 458 15.51 -10.52 8.75
N ILE A 459 15.04 -10.34 9.99
CA ILE A 459 13.67 -9.84 10.23
C ILE A 459 13.65 -8.37 9.85
N VAL A 460 12.79 -7.99 8.92
CA VAL A 460 12.68 -6.65 8.34
C VAL A 460 11.40 -5.96 8.78
N VAL A 461 11.54 -4.74 9.31
CA VAL A 461 10.41 -3.91 9.74
C VAL A 461 10.52 -2.52 9.11
N CYS A 462 9.43 -2.04 8.50
CA CYS A 462 9.41 -0.71 7.90
C CYS A 462 9.50 0.39 8.98
N PRO A 463 9.97 1.61 8.63
CA PRO A 463 10.16 2.69 9.59
C PRO A 463 8.89 3.05 10.37
N LEU A 464 7.74 3.06 9.70
CA LEU A 464 6.47 3.38 10.33
C LEU A 464 6.03 2.29 11.33
N CYS A 465 6.24 1.02 11.01
CA CYS A 465 6.03 -0.06 11.99
C CYS A 465 6.96 0.08 13.19
N TYR A 466 8.25 0.32 12.94
CA TYR A 466 9.25 0.39 14.01
C TYR A 466 8.96 1.53 14.98
N VAL A 467 8.66 2.73 14.48
CA VAL A 467 8.34 3.90 15.33
C VAL A 467 7.04 3.73 16.13
N GLU A 468 6.10 2.95 15.61
CA GLU A 468 4.89 2.52 16.32
C GLU A 468 5.12 1.35 17.28
N GLY A 469 6.36 0.91 17.45
CA GLY A 469 6.74 -0.07 18.45
C GLY A 469 6.83 -1.50 17.96
N ARG A 470 6.36 -1.78 16.75
CA ARG A 470 6.47 -3.12 16.13
C ARG A 470 7.94 -3.46 15.91
N GLY A 471 8.31 -4.74 15.95
CA GLY A 471 9.72 -5.14 15.85
C GLY A 471 9.95 -6.64 15.99
N CYS A 472 11.22 -7.05 16.09
CA CYS A 472 11.61 -8.38 16.61
C CYS A 472 11.24 -8.51 18.10
N ASN A 473 11.28 -9.74 18.62
CA ASN A 473 11.21 -10.01 20.07
C ASN A 473 12.31 -9.30 20.87
N CYS A 474 13.46 -9.02 20.25
CA CYS A 474 14.57 -8.31 20.87
C CYS A 474 14.35 -6.81 21.05
N GLY A 475 13.36 -6.23 20.37
CA GLY A 475 13.11 -4.78 20.31
C GLY A 475 14.16 -3.94 19.56
N ILE A 476 15.42 -4.35 19.48
CA ILE A 476 16.51 -3.55 18.90
C ILE A 476 16.84 -4.07 17.50
N MET A 477 16.56 -3.25 16.48
CA MET A 477 16.80 -3.57 15.07
C MET A 477 17.65 -2.47 14.45
N ASN A 478 18.63 -2.81 13.62
CA ASN A 478 19.55 -1.83 13.03
C ASN A 478 18.89 -1.05 11.90
N PRO A 479 19.07 0.28 11.82
CA PRO A 479 18.62 1.07 10.68
C PRO A 479 19.47 0.74 9.44
N THR A 480 18.80 0.44 8.34
CA THR A 480 19.39 -0.04 7.10
C THR A 480 18.68 0.60 5.91
N GLN A 481 19.34 0.65 4.76
CA GLN A 481 18.77 1.16 3.52
C GLN A 481 18.93 0.15 2.37
N CYS A 482 18.06 0.23 1.36
CA CYS A 482 18.14 -0.64 0.18
C CYS A 482 19.32 -0.24 -0.72
N ARG A 483 19.56 1.07 -0.86
CA ARG A 483 20.58 1.68 -1.72
C ARG A 483 21.10 3.00 -1.12
N PRO A 484 22.25 3.53 -1.57
CA PRO A 484 22.71 4.84 -1.15
C PRO A 484 21.65 5.92 -1.40
N PHE A 485 21.25 6.64 -0.35
CA PHE A 485 20.18 7.66 -0.48
C PHE A 485 20.55 8.80 -1.45
N GLY A 486 21.84 9.09 -1.61
CA GLY A 486 22.33 10.09 -2.56
C GLY A 486 21.95 9.80 -4.01
N ASP A 487 21.64 8.55 -4.35
CA ASP A 487 21.21 8.14 -5.69
C ASP A 487 19.81 8.66 -6.01
N LEU A 488 18.92 8.61 -5.01
CA LEU A 488 17.58 9.17 -5.09
C LEU A 488 17.59 10.69 -5.23
N LEU A 489 18.52 11.36 -4.54
CA LEU A 489 18.71 12.80 -4.68
C LEU A 489 19.12 13.19 -6.10
N ARG A 490 20.02 12.42 -6.72
CA ARG A 490 20.43 12.67 -8.11
C ARG A 490 19.25 12.48 -9.08
N ALA A 491 18.50 11.40 -8.96
CA ALA A 491 17.33 11.15 -9.82
C ALA A 491 16.27 12.28 -9.70
N ARG A 492 16.03 12.74 -8.47
CA ARG A 492 15.17 13.89 -8.19
C ARG A 492 15.67 15.17 -8.86
N ASP A 493 16.94 15.52 -8.68
CA ASP A 493 17.54 16.73 -9.24
C ASP A 493 17.59 16.69 -10.77
N GLU A 494 17.80 15.50 -11.35
CA GLU A 494 17.76 15.25 -12.78
C GLU A 494 16.37 15.50 -13.40
N ALA A 495 15.30 15.05 -12.73
CA ALA A 495 13.93 15.31 -13.13
C ALA A 495 13.59 16.81 -13.04
N LEU A 496 13.95 17.45 -11.92
CA LEU A 496 13.76 18.88 -11.73
C LEU A 496 14.51 19.71 -12.80
N HIS A 497 15.73 19.31 -13.16
CA HIS A 497 16.47 19.95 -14.24
C HIS A 497 15.75 19.78 -15.58
N ALA A 498 15.30 18.57 -15.92
CA ALA A 498 14.59 18.31 -17.17
C ALA A 498 13.31 19.14 -17.32
N ILE A 499 12.51 19.28 -16.25
CA ILE A 499 11.30 20.13 -16.26
C ILE A 499 11.68 21.60 -16.51
N ARG A 500 12.72 22.12 -15.84
CA ARG A 500 13.14 23.53 -15.96
C ARG A 500 13.56 23.92 -17.37
N GLU A 501 14.17 22.99 -18.09
CA GLU A 501 14.62 23.22 -19.45
C GLU A 501 13.46 23.35 -20.45
N VAL A 502 12.28 22.89 -20.07
CA VAL A 502 11.06 22.86 -20.87
C VAL A 502 10.06 23.92 -20.40
N CYS A 503 9.66 23.85 -19.13
CA CYS A 503 8.63 24.68 -18.52
C CYS A 503 9.13 25.21 -17.16
N PRO A 504 10.06 26.21 -17.15
CA PRO A 504 10.64 26.74 -15.91
C PRO A 504 9.62 27.39 -14.97
N ASP A 505 8.43 27.68 -15.49
CA ASP A 505 7.34 28.34 -14.79
C ASP A 505 6.58 27.40 -13.85
N ILE A 506 6.41 26.12 -14.25
CA ILE A 506 5.74 25.09 -13.43
C ILE A 506 6.49 24.85 -12.12
N VAL A 507 7.82 24.90 -12.17
CA VAL A 507 8.71 24.62 -11.04
C VAL A 507 9.31 25.89 -10.44
N LYS A 508 8.65 27.05 -10.60
CA LYS A 508 9.14 28.34 -10.09
C LYS A 508 9.48 28.30 -8.61
N ASP A 509 8.66 27.66 -7.78
CA ASP A 509 8.86 27.56 -6.34
C ASP A 509 9.97 26.56 -5.97
N HIS A 510 10.25 25.60 -6.85
CA HIS A 510 11.36 24.66 -6.67
C HIS A 510 12.73 25.31 -6.95
N LYS A 511 12.78 26.53 -7.52
CA LYS A 511 14.04 27.26 -7.80
C LYS A 511 14.94 27.41 -6.57
N CYS A 512 14.34 27.54 -5.37
CA CYS A 512 15.06 27.65 -4.10
C CYS A 512 15.56 26.30 -3.53
N LEU A 513 15.19 25.17 -4.14
CA LEU A 513 15.38 23.82 -3.58
C LEU A 513 16.55 23.04 -4.19
N LEU A 514 17.10 23.45 -5.34
CA LEU A 514 18.30 22.79 -5.90
C LEU A 514 19.51 23.02 -4.99
N GLY A 515 20.18 21.94 -4.60
CA GLY A 515 21.40 21.99 -3.78
C GLY A 515 21.19 22.32 -2.30
N ASN A 516 19.94 22.44 -1.82
CA ASN A 516 19.64 22.66 -0.40
C ASN A 516 18.99 21.41 0.19
N LEU A 517 19.73 20.64 0.99
CA LEU A 517 19.26 19.44 1.69
C LEU A 517 18.04 19.71 2.60
N ASN A 518 17.88 20.96 3.07
CA ASN A 518 16.72 21.40 3.85
C ASN A 518 15.42 21.47 3.02
N SER A 519 15.48 21.27 1.69
CA SER A 519 14.27 21.20 0.85
C SER A 519 13.50 19.90 1.01
N ILE A 520 14.20 18.80 1.31
CA ILE A 520 13.59 17.48 1.55
C ILE A 520 13.11 17.38 2.99
N ILE A 521 13.80 18.04 3.93
CA ILE A 521 13.35 18.19 5.33
C ILE A 521 12.48 19.44 5.44
N SER A 522 11.34 19.42 4.75
CA SER A 522 10.35 20.49 4.83
C SER A 522 9.42 20.27 6.03
N ALA A 523 8.89 21.36 6.60
CA ALA A 523 7.84 21.31 7.64
C ALA A 523 6.56 20.58 7.19
N ARG A 524 6.46 20.24 5.90
CA ARG A 524 5.36 19.44 5.33
C ARG A 524 5.48 17.93 5.56
N HIS A 525 6.64 17.44 6.02
CA HIS A 525 6.91 16.03 6.30
C HIS A 525 7.05 15.79 7.80
N VAL A 526 6.73 14.58 8.24
CA VAL A 526 6.96 14.16 9.62
C VAL A 526 8.41 13.73 9.82
N GLY A 527 9.00 13.05 8.83
CA GLY A 527 10.34 12.46 8.95
C GLY A 527 10.31 11.15 9.72
N VAL A 528 9.43 10.23 9.31
CA VAL A 528 9.17 8.95 9.99
C VAL A 528 10.46 8.14 10.21
N PHE A 529 11.35 8.05 9.23
CA PHE A 529 12.60 7.29 9.40
C PHE A 529 13.52 7.91 10.46
N ILE A 530 13.65 9.23 10.50
CA ILE A 530 14.40 9.92 11.56
C ILE A 530 13.79 9.62 12.93
N ALA A 531 12.46 9.70 13.04
CA ALA A 531 11.76 9.40 14.29
C ALA A 531 11.97 7.95 14.73
N ALA A 532 11.98 7.01 13.80
CA ALA A 532 12.27 5.61 14.04
C ALA A 532 13.73 5.40 14.51
N CYS A 533 14.70 6.12 13.93
CA CYS A 533 16.08 6.12 14.41
C CYS A 533 16.20 6.69 15.84
N VAL A 534 15.41 7.71 16.20
CA VAL A 534 15.35 8.21 17.59
C VAL A 534 14.86 7.10 18.53
N LEU A 535 13.82 6.35 18.15
CA LEU A 535 13.37 5.20 18.94
C LEU A 535 14.43 4.11 19.04
N TYR A 536 15.17 3.82 17.96
CA TYR A 536 16.28 2.86 17.97
C TYR A 536 17.33 3.23 19.02
N GLU A 537 17.81 4.48 19.03
CA GLU A 537 18.79 4.93 20.02
C GLU A 537 18.23 4.88 21.45
N ARG A 538 16.95 5.22 21.64
CA ARG A 538 16.28 5.08 22.94
C ARG A 538 16.26 3.63 23.40
N ARG A 539 15.88 2.68 22.54
CA ARG A 539 15.87 1.25 22.88
C ARG A 539 17.27 0.72 23.24
N ARG A 540 18.33 1.24 22.60
CA ARG A 540 19.72 0.91 22.97
C ARG A 540 20.14 1.50 24.31
N ILE A 541 19.78 2.75 24.59
CA ILE A 541 20.13 3.40 25.87
C ILE A 541 19.44 2.70 27.04
N PHE A 542 18.21 2.24 26.84
CA PHE A 542 17.41 1.58 27.86
C PHE A 542 17.46 0.04 27.80
N SER A 543 18.37 -0.57 27.02
CA SER A 543 18.42 -2.03 26.87
C SER A 543 18.76 -2.77 28.16
N ASP A 544 19.57 -2.13 29.00
CA ASP A 544 20.11 -2.74 30.23
C ASP A 544 19.21 -2.49 31.46
N ILE A 545 18.08 -1.78 31.26
CA ILE A 545 17.12 -1.46 32.31
C ILE A 545 15.97 -2.46 32.20
N GLU A 546 16.04 -3.51 33.01
CA GLU A 546 15.08 -4.62 33.00
C GLU A 546 13.73 -4.26 33.65
N GLU A 547 13.72 -3.32 34.60
CA GLU A 547 12.50 -2.97 35.34
C GLU A 547 11.62 -2.00 34.52
N PRO A 548 10.33 -2.33 34.28
CA PRO A 548 9.43 -1.44 33.57
C PRO A 548 9.11 -0.21 34.42
N LEU A 549 8.84 0.91 33.75
CA LEU A 549 8.71 2.19 34.42
C LEU A 549 7.25 2.51 34.75
N ARG A 550 6.92 2.58 36.04
CA ARG A 550 5.59 3.00 36.54
C ARG A 550 5.36 4.52 36.49
N MET A 551 5.88 5.21 35.46
CA MET A 551 5.81 6.67 35.33
C MET A 551 4.71 7.16 34.38
N CYS A 552 3.97 6.27 33.71
CA CYS A 552 2.82 6.71 32.93
C CYS A 552 1.75 7.25 33.88
N LEU A 553 1.16 8.42 33.57
CA LEU A 553 0.08 9.00 34.38
C LEU A 553 -1.06 8.01 34.68
N SER A 554 -1.33 7.10 33.74
CA SER A 554 -2.34 6.05 33.86
C SER A 554 -1.93 4.87 34.75
N LYS A 555 -0.78 4.94 35.42
CA LYS A 555 -0.26 3.99 36.43
C LYS A 555 -0.15 2.54 35.96
N HIS A 556 0.22 2.34 34.69
CA HIS A 556 0.59 1.04 34.15
C HIS A 556 2.10 0.96 33.90
N GLU A 557 2.59 -0.25 33.67
CA GLU A 557 3.98 -0.56 33.37
C GLU A 557 4.20 -0.57 31.86
N ASP A 558 5.25 0.14 31.41
CA ASP A 558 5.64 0.22 30.00
C ASP A 558 7.17 0.31 29.89
N SER A 559 7.71 0.03 28.70
CA SER A 559 9.13 0.18 28.42
C SER A 559 9.56 1.64 28.58
N HIS A 560 10.72 1.88 29.19
CA HIS A 560 11.35 3.20 29.24
C HIS A 560 11.44 3.87 27.86
N SER A 561 11.70 3.07 26.82
CA SER A 561 11.80 3.58 25.44
C SER A 561 10.48 4.19 24.93
N ALA A 562 9.32 3.70 25.41
CA ALA A 562 7.98 4.11 25.03
C ALA A 562 7.42 5.31 25.83
N ILE A 563 8.04 5.67 26.96
CA ILE A 563 7.58 6.78 27.81
C ILE A 563 8.29 8.08 27.43
N ILE A 564 7.50 9.13 27.18
CA ILE A 564 8.00 10.50 26.99
C ILE A 564 7.60 11.33 28.21
N TYR A 565 8.61 11.92 28.85
CA TYR A 565 8.46 12.75 30.05
C TYR A 565 8.54 14.23 29.70
N CYS A 566 7.57 15.01 30.17
CA CYS A 566 7.65 16.47 30.13
C CYS A 566 8.02 16.99 31.52
N SER A 567 9.23 17.53 31.66
CA SER A 567 9.70 18.08 32.95
C SER A 567 8.95 19.33 33.39
N LEU A 568 8.42 20.13 32.46
CA LEU A 568 7.59 21.30 32.77
C LEU A 568 6.19 20.92 33.27
N CYS A 569 5.67 19.77 32.87
CA CYS A 569 4.40 19.23 33.39
C CYS A 569 4.60 18.27 34.56
N HIS A 570 5.84 17.85 34.84
CA HIS A 570 6.17 16.78 35.79
C HIS A 570 5.42 15.46 35.54
N VAL A 571 5.14 15.12 34.27
CA VAL A 571 4.32 13.95 33.89
C VAL A 571 4.96 13.18 32.74
N GLY A 572 5.02 11.85 32.90
CA GLY A 572 5.33 10.89 31.83
C GLY A 572 4.07 10.29 31.22
N ARG A 573 4.09 10.06 29.90
CA ARG A 573 3.04 9.31 29.19
C ARG A 573 3.67 8.34 28.21
N CYS A 574 3.10 7.13 28.10
CA CYS A 574 3.44 6.23 27.00
C CYS A 574 2.88 6.73 25.67
N THR A 575 3.41 6.23 24.56
CA THR A 575 2.98 6.54 23.19
C THR A 575 1.47 6.36 22.97
N THR A 576 0.86 5.31 23.51
CA THR A 576 -0.60 5.10 23.43
C THR A 576 -1.38 6.25 24.07
N HIS A 577 -1.00 6.68 25.27
CA HIS A 577 -1.66 7.79 25.96
C HIS A 577 -1.32 9.16 25.37
N ILE A 578 -0.21 9.29 24.65
CA ILE A 578 0.10 10.48 23.85
C ILE A 578 -0.85 10.57 22.66
N LEU A 579 -1.09 9.45 21.95
CA LEU A 579 -2.07 9.41 20.87
C LEU A 579 -3.48 9.73 21.39
N GLU A 580 -3.90 9.12 22.49
CA GLU A 580 -5.26 9.30 23.01
C GLU A 580 -5.48 10.65 23.70
N GLY A 581 -4.50 11.08 24.49
CA GLY A 581 -4.57 12.30 25.27
C GLY A 581 -4.31 13.55 24.44
N TYR A 582 -3.28 13.50 23.59
CA TYR A 582 -2.76 14.66 22.85
C TYR A 582 -3.00 14.58 21.34
N ARG A 583 -3.55 13.49 20.81
CA ARG A 583 -3.75 13.28 19.36
C ARG A 583 -2.46 13.43 18.56
N THR A 584 -1.37 12.91 19.12
CA THR A 584 -0.04 12.98 18.53
C THR A 584 0.48 11.58 18.25
N HIS A 585 0.91 11.36 17.01
CA HIS A 585 1.54 10.11 16.60
C HIS A 585 2.94 9.95 17.22
N ALA A 586 3.39 8.70 17.43
CA ALA A 586 4.66 8.39 18.09
C ALA A 586 5.86 9.03 17.37
N ALA A 587 5.84 9.07 16.03
CA ALA A 587 6.91 9.68 15.25
C ALA A 587 7.15 11.14 15.65
N LEU A 588 6.08 11.95 15.69
CA LEU A 588 6.16 13.34 16.12
C LEU A 588 6.52 13.47 17.59
N ALA A 589 5.96 12.60 18.44
CA ALA A 589 6.27 12.63 19.86
C ALA A 589 7.77 12.43 20.12
N PHE A 590 8.40 11.45 19.46
CA PHE A 590 9.83 11.20 19.59
C PHE A 590 10.68 12.36 19.07
N LEU A 591 10.35 12.89 17.89
CA LEU A 591 11.09 14.03 17.31
C LEU A 591 11.02 15.28 18.20
N MET A 592 9.83 15.62 18.68
CA MET A 592 9.60 16.82 19.48
C MET A 592 10.15 16.67 20.91
N SER A 593 10.23 15.45 21.43
CA SER A 593 10.67 15.17 22.81
C SER A 593 12.14 15.48 23.10
N ASN A 594 12.96 15.68 22.06
CA ASN A 594 14.37 16.02 22.21
C ASN A 594 14.58 17.42 22.83
N ASP A 595 13.63 18.34 22.65
CA ASP A 595 13.64 19.66 23.30
C ASP A 595 12.42 19.80 24.22
N ILE A 596 12.68 19.97 25.51
CA ILE A 596 11.67 20.07 26.57
C ILE A 596 10.67 21.21 26.30
N LYS A 597 11.14 22.37 25.84
CA LYS A 597 10.28 23.54 25.59
C LYS A 597 9.41 23.30 24.36
N VAL A 598 9.99 22.73 23.31
CA VAL A 598 9.28 22.38 22.07
C VAL A 598 8.19 21.34 22.37
N TRP A 599 8.55 20.25 23.05
CA TRP A 599 7.58 19.22 23.46
C TRP A 599 6.45 19.80 24.30
N HIS A 600 6.79 20.59 25.34
CA HIS A 600 5.79 21.20 26.22
C HIS A 600 4.80 22.09 25.46
N SER A 601 5.32 22.94 24.56
CA SER A 601 4.47 23.81 23.73
C SER A 601 3.58 22.96 22.81
N TYR A 602 4.18 22.01 22.10
CA TYR A 602 3.50 21.19 21.11
C TYR A 602 2.36 20.37 21.73
N HIS A 603 2.64 19.60 22.78
CA HIS A 603 1.65 18.69 23.34
C HIS A 603 0.51 19.41 24.09
N LYS A 604 0.65 20.71 24.38
CA LYS A 604 -0.44 21.54 24.94
C LYS A 604 -1.47 21.93 23.88
N GLU A 605 -1.03 22.10 22.63
CA GLU A 605 -1.85 22.62 21.54
C GLU A 605 -2.32 21.52 20.58
N SER A 606 -1.57 20.41 20.47
CA SER A 606 -1.77 19.35 19.48
C SER A 606 -3.20 18.78 19.46
N LYS A 607 -3.86 18.65 20.62
CA LYS A 607 -5.24 18.16 20.70
C LYS A 607 -6.24 19.14 20.07
N ALA A 608 -6.02 20.44 20.25
CA ALA A 608 -6.85 21.48 19.66
C ALA A 608 -6.60 21.56 18.14
N ALA A 609 -5.32 21.57 17.74
CA ALA A 609 -4.92 21.55 16.32
C ALA A 609 -5.52 20.35 15.57
N PHE A 610 -5.47 19.15 16.16
CA PHE A 610 -6.11 17.96 15.57
C PHE A 610 -7.62 18.12 15.42
N ARG A 611 -8.30 18.72 16.41
CA ARG A 611 -9.75 18.96 16.34
C ARG A 611 -10.10 19.94 15.23
N GLU A 612 -9.33 21.01 15.10
CA GLU A 612 -9.52 22.04 14.07
C GLU A 612 -9.23 21.49 12.66
N GLY A 613 -8.22 20.62 12.54
CA GLY A 613 -7.85 19.97 11.29
C GLY A 613 -8.70 18.76 10.91
N TYR A 614 -9.52 18.20 11.81
CA TYR A 614 -10.23 16.94 11.57
C TYR A 614 -11.14 16.98 10.33
N ALA A 615 -11.90 18.06 10.15
CA ALA A 615 -12.78 18.21 8.98
C ALA A 615 -11.98 18.27 7.66
N ARG A 616 -10.77 18.85 7.69
CA ARG A 616 -9.86 18.85 6.54
C ARG A 616 -9.37 17.45 6.23
N ILE A 617 -8.97 16.67 7.24
CA ILE A 617 -8.60 15.27 7.03
C ILE A 617 -9.73 14.50 6.36
N GLN A 618 -10.98 14.68 6.81
CA GLN A 618 -12.13 14.02 6.19
C GLN A 618 -12.31 14.43 4.72
N HIS A 619 -12.19 15.73 4.44
CA HIS A 619 -12.24 16.23 3.07
C HIS A 619 -11.13 15.62 2.20
N ASP A 620 -9.90 15.60 2.69
CA ASP A 620 -8.75 15.04 1.98
C ASP A 620 -8.95 13.54 1.71
N GLU A 621 -9.49 12.78 2.68
CA GLU A 621 -9.87 11.38 2.51
C GLU A 621 -10.93 11.15 1.43
N GLU A 622 -11.88 12.08 1.29
CA GLU A 622 -12.97 11.98 0.30
C GLU A 622 -12.50 12.37 -1.10
N THR A 623 -11.67 13.41 -1.22
CA THR A 623 -11.23 13.94 -2.52
C THR A 623 -9.96 13.30 -3.05
N GLY A 624 -9.20 12.59 -2.20
CA GLY A 624 -7.87 12.10 -2.53
C GLY A 624 -6.80 13.21 -2.54
N ALA A 625 -7.02 14.28 -1.77
CA ALA A 625 -6.09 15.40 -1.71
C ALA A 625 -4.91 15.09 -0.77
N ARG A 626 -3.74 15.69 -1.05
CA ARG A 626 -2.56 15.56 -0.20
C ARG A 626 -2.87 16.01 1.24
N PRO A 627 -2.78 15.14 2.25
CA PRO A 627 -3.15 15.48 3.61
C PRO A 627 -2.01 16.21 4.34
N ASP A 628 -2.33 16.80 5.49
CA ASP A 628 -1.31 17.10 6.50
C ASP A 628 -0.86 15.80 7.16
N PHE A 629 0.36 15.34 6.85
CA PHE A 629 0.95 14.11 7.38
C PHE A 629 0.99 14.07 8.91
N HIS A 630 1.13 15.22 9.57
CA HIS A 630 1.17 15.28 11.04
C HIS A 630 -0.14 14.80 11.65
N LEU A 631 -1.25 15.27 11.07
CA LEU A 631 -2.59 14.93 11.53
C LEU A 631 -3.03 13.56 10.98
N LYS A 632 -2.67 13.24 9.74
CA LYS A 632 -3.02 11.98 9.07
C LYS A 632 -2.52 10.77 9.84
N LEU A 633 -1.25 10.75 10.28
CA LEU A 633 -0.72 9.61 11.05
C LEU A 633 -1.48 9.40 12.36
N ALA A 634 -1.78 10.48 13.09
CA ALA A 634 -2.57 10.39 14.32
C ALA A 634 -4.02 9.93 14.07
N TYR A 635 -4.62 10.37 12.96
CA TYR A 635 -5.96 9.96 12.54
C TYR A 635 -6.02 8.46 12.22
N VAL A 636 -5.12 7.95 11.38
CA VAL A 636 -5.12 6.54 10.97
C VAL A 636 -4.78 5.63 12.15
N ALA A 637 -3.76 5.95 12.96
CA ALA A 637 -3.42 5.18 14.16
C ALA A 637 -4.57 5.15 15.20
N SER A 638 -5.36 6.23 15.29
CA SER A 638 -6.52 6.27 16.18
C SER A 638 -7.70 5.43 15.66
N LYS A 639 -7.89 5.39 14.34
CA LYS A 639 -9.06 4.76 13.68
C LYS A 639 -8.84 3.27 13.40
N PHE A 640 -7.68 2.90 12.87
CA PHE A 640 -7.35 1.54 12.45
C PHE A 640 -6.43 0.87 13.47
N ARG A 641 -7.03 0.25 14.49
CA ARG A 641 -6.30 -0.44 15.57
C ARG A 641 -6.20 -1.94 15.37
N THR A 642 -7.13 -2.54 14.64
CA THR A 642 -7.17 -3.99 14.41
C THR A 642 -6.25 -4.36 13.25
N CYS A 643 -5.38 -5.35 13.44
CA CYS A 643 -4.37 -5.73 12.44
C CYS A 643 -4.17 -7.24 12.35
N LYS A 644 -3.69 -7.71 11.19
CA LYS A 644 -3.36 -9.12 10.90
C LYS A 644 -1.88 -9.24 10.54
N SER A 645 -1.01 -9.38 11.54
CA SER A 645 0.45 -9.46 11.30
C SER A 645 0.79 -10.54 10.26
N ILE A 646 1.69 -10.21 9.34
CA ILE A 646 2.15 -11.11 8.27
C ILE A 646 3.00 -12.25 8.84
N ASN A 647 3.91 -11.93 9.77
CA ASN A 647 4.80 -12.89 10.42
C ASN A 647 4.72 -12.76 11.95
N PRO A 648 3.61 -13.20 12.58
CA PRO A 648 3.39 -13.06 14.02
C PRO A 648 4.37 -13.90 14.88
N ASN A 649 5.06 -14.87 14.29
CA ASN A 649 6.06 -15.68 14.98
C ASN A 649 7.42 -14.96 15.08
N ALA A 650 7.73 -14.07 14.14
CA ALA A 650 8.98 -13.32 14.11
C ALA A 650 8.85 -11.89 14.65
N THR A 651 7.61 -11.37 14.75
CA THR A 651 7.37 -9.96 15.05
C THR A 651 6.40 -9.75 16.21
N ILE A 652 6.60 -8.65 16.94
CA ILE A 652 5.74 -8.22 18.05
C ILE A 652 4.84 -7.05 17.65
N PRO A 653 3.61 -6.97 18.21
CA PRO A 653 2.73 -5.82 18.02
C PRO A 653 3.30 -4.53 18.59
N GLY A 654 2.86 -3.40 18.01
CA GLY A 654 3.19 -2.06 18.46
C GLY A 654 2.18 -1.48 19.46
N TRP A 655 2.39 -0.22 19.83
CA TRP A 655 1.66 0.46 20.92
C TRP A 655 0.17 0.68 20.65
N TYR A 656 -0.26 0.64 19.38
CA TYR A 656 -1.64 0.94 18.96
C TYR A 656 -2.43 -0.29 18.51
N ASP A 657 -1.77 -1.44 18.47
CA ASP A 657 -2.27 -2.62 17.77
C ASP A 657 -3.19 -3.48 18.63
N LYS A 658 -4.22 -4.01 17.98
CA LYS A 658 -5.07 -5.10 18.43
C LYS A 658 -4.94 -6.23 17.40
N CYS A 659 -3.96 -7.10 17.60
CA CYS A 659 -3.75 -8.22 16.68
C CYS A 659 -4.89 -9.24 16.79
N ILE A 660 -5.47 -9.59 15.65
CA ILE A 660 -6.32 -10.78 15.57
C ILE A 660 -5.39 -11.98 15.46
N GLU A 661 -5.52 -12.93 16.39
CA GLU A 661 -4.87 -14.23 16.23
C GLU A 661 -5.47 -14.95 15.04
N LEU A 662 -4.64 -15.29 14.05
CA LEU A 662 -5.05 -16.19 12.98
C LEU A 662 -5.18 -17.60 13.56
N THR A 663 -6.39 -17.98 13.98
CA THR A 663 -6.71 -19.40 14.09
C THR A 663 -6.44 -20.01 12.71
N SER A 664 -5.68 -21.09 12.71
CA SER A 664 -4.95 -21.76 11.61
C SER A 664 -5.73 -22.16 10.34
N ALA A 665 -6.92 -21.62 10.08
CA ALA A 665 -7.78 -21.99 8.96
C ALA A 665 -7.66 -21.10 7.70
N SER A 666 -6.76 -20.10 7.67
CA SER A 666 -6.65 -19.18 6.50
C SER A 666 -5.24 -18.81 6.07
N VAL A 667 -4.22 -19.55 6.53
CA VAL A 667 -2.86 -19.35 6.02
C VAL A 667 -2.69 -20.24 4.79
N ALA A 668 -2.97 -19.69 3.61
CA ALA A 668 -2.21 -20.10 2.42
C ALA A 668 -0.73 -19.92 2.79
N SER A 669 0.04 -20.98 2.67
CA SER A 669 1.48 -20.95 2.90
C SER A 669 2.08 -19.81 2.08
N SER A 670 2.58 -18.77 2.75
CA SER A 670 3.49 -17.83 2.13
C SER A 670 4.65 -18.65 1.55
N PRO A 671 5.10 -18.39 0.31
CA PRO A 671 6.25 -19.08 -0.22
C PRO A 671 7.46 -18.67 0.63
N PHE A 672 7.89 -19.57 1.50
CA PHE A 672 9.23 -19.53 2.05
C PHE A 672 10.19 -19.28 0.89
N ARG A 673 11.03 -18.24 1.04
CA ARG A 673 12.12 -17.88 0.13
C ARG A 673 12.86 -19.14 -0.33
N LYS A 674 12.52 -19.66 -1.51
CA LYS A 674 13.46 -20.47 -2.26
C LYS A 674 14.31 -19.47 -3.01
N SER A 675 15.50 -19.22 -2.49
CA SER A 675 16.59 -18.64 -3.26
C SER A 675 16.68 -19.40 -4.58
N ALA A 676 16.41 -18.72 -5.70
CA ALA A 676 16.78 -19.24 -7.00
C ALA A 676 18.31 -19.25 -7.06
N SER A 677 18.93 -20.36 -6.65
CA SER A 677 20.32 -20.62 -6.95
C SER A 677 20.42 -20.89 -8.44
N SER A 678 21.02 -19.94 -9.15
CA SER A 678 21.45 -20.09 -10.54
C SER A 678 22.48 -21.21 -10.65
N SER A 679 22.05 -22.40 -11.05
CA SER A 679 22.90 -23.39 -11.73
C SER A 679 22.05 -24.56 -12.21
N GLU A 680 21.63 -24.54 -13.48
CA GLU A 680 21.59 -25.73 -14.34
C GLU A 680 21.31 -25.29 -15.78
N LEU A 681 22.39 -25.19 -16.57
CA LEU A 681 22.30 -25.21 -18.03
C LEU A 681 21.79 -26.60 -18.43
N ALA A 682 20.55 -26.67 -18.89
CA ALA A 682 20.06 -27.83 -19.63
C ALA A 682 20.19 -27.54 -21.14
N SER A 683 21.14 -28.25 -21.74
CA SER A 683 21.42 -28.44 -23.15
C SER A 683 20.18 -28.55 -24.06
N LEU A 684 20.11 -27.69 -25.08
CA LEU A 684 19.25 -27.88 -26.26
C LEU A 684 19.93 -28.84 -27.26
N PRO A 685 19.21 -29.80 -27.86
CA PRO A 685 19.74 -30.59 -28.96
C PRO A 685 19.71 -29.80 -30.26
N SER A 686 20.85 -29.83 -30.95
CA SER A 686 20.98 -29.58 -32.38
C SER A 686 20.16 -30.62 -33.17
N ASP A 687 19.33 -30.17 -34.11
CA ASP A 687 19.43 -30.63 -35.51
C ASP A 687 18.44 -29.91 -36.44
N PHE A 688 18.84 -29.91 -37.71
CA PHE A 688 18.13 -29.58 -38.95
C PHE A 688 18.27 -28.18 -39.59
N GLN A 689 19.31 -28.18 -40.43
CA GLN A 689 19.61 -27.42 -41.64
C GLN A 689 18.43 -26.87 -42.46
N GLY A 690 18.67 -25.67 -43.00
CA GLY A 690 18.57 -25.46 -44.44
C GLY A 690 17.50 -24.48 -44.92
N SER A 691 17.88 -23.23 -45.18
CA SER A 691 18.21 -22.79 -46.55
C SER A 691 18.34 -21.26 -46.64
N SER A 692 19.33 -20.90 -47.44
CA SER A 692 19.85 -19.59 -47.81
C SER A 692 18.89 -18.71 -48.62
N THR A 693 19.07 -17.39 -48.52
CA THR A 693 19.36 -16.47 -49.66
C THR A 693 19.66 -15.06 -49.14
N SER A 694 20.94 -14.63 -49.21
CA SER A 694 21.49 -13.52 -50.02
C SER A 694 20.95 -12.12 -49.66
N TYR A 695 21.77 -11.11 -49.35
CA TYR A 695 22.60 -10.38 -50.32
C TYR A 695 23.72 -9.52 -49.65
N HIS A 696 24.89 -9.51 -50.30
CA HIS A 696 26.04 -8.56 -50.37
C HIS A 696 26.27 -7.49 -49.28
N ALA A 697 27.45 -7.22 -48.70
CA ALA A 697 28.89 -7.31 -49.03
C ALA A 697 29.57 -5.91 -49.07
N ALA A 698 30.82 -5.90 -48.57
CA ALA A 698 31.92 -4.92 -48.71
C ALA A 698 31.86 -3.61 -47.88
N GLY A 699 32.95 -3.14 -47.25
CA GLY A 699 34.37 -3.52 -47.27
C GLY A 699 35.13 -2.83 -46.09
N THR A 700 36.15 -3.43 -45.48
CA THR A 700 37.60 -3.54 -45.82
C THR A 700 38.53 -2.52 -45.14
N PHE A 701 39.72 -3.04 -44.80
CA PHE A 701 40.99 -2.45 -44.28
C PHE A 701 41.04 -2.20 -42.75
N GLY A 702 41.93 -2.79 -41.93
CA GLY A 702 43.29 -3.33 -42.09
C GLY A 702 44.30 -2.38 -41.37
N VAL A 703 45.34 -2.72 -40.60
CA VAL A 703 46.19 -3.91 -40.38
C VAL A 703 47.27 -3.57 -39.27
N HIS A 704 47.89 -4.60 -38.63
CA HIS A 704 49.20 -4.70 -37.90
C HIS A 704 49.38 -4.11 -36.47
N GLU A 705 49.57 -4.92 -35.41
CA GLU A 705 50.83 -5.51 -34.80
C GLU A 705 51.69 -4.49 -34.02
N SER A 706 52.36 -4.72 -32.87
CA SER A 706 52.72 -5.90 -32.03
C SER A 706 53.38 -5.42 -30.69
N PHE A 707 53.16 -6.17 -29.57
CA PHE A 707 53.96 -6.49 -28.33
C PHE A 707 55.01 -5.53 -27.67
N PRO A 708 55.58 -5.76 -26.45
CA PRO A 708 55.28 -6.70 -25.32
C PRO A 708 55.33 -6.09 -23.88
N THR A 709 55.20 -6.99 -22.90
CA THR A 709 55.25 -6.97 -21.42
C THR A 709 56.46 -6.33 -20.70
N THR A 710 56.27 -5.82 -19.47
CA THR A 710 56.97 -6.25 -18.21
C THR A 710 56.69 -5.39 -16.95
N ARG A 711 56.24 -6.07 -15.87
CA ARG A 711 56.75 -6.07 -14.47
C ARG A 711 56.92 -4.74 -13.67
N LYS A 712 56.18 -4.61 -12.54
CA LYS A 712 56.66 -4.80 -11.13
C LYS A 712 55.74 -4.13 -10.09
N ARG A 713 55.38 -4.89 -9.05
CA ARG A 713 54.95 -4.40 -7.72
C ARG A 713 56.14 -3.84 -6.94
N PRO A 714 55.89 -3.03 -5.90
CA PRO A 714 56.66 -3.14 -4.66
C PRO A 714 55.75 -3.30 -3.44
N SER A 715 56.38 -3.79 -2.36
CA SER A 715 55.77 -4.22 -1.11
C SER A 715 56.63 -3.76 0.08
N VAL A 716 55.96 -3.45 1.21
CA VAL A 716 56.43 -3.42 2.64
C VAL A 716 57.38 -2.23 3.00
N PRO A 717 57.44 -1.66 4.26
CA PRO A 717 57.13 -2.36 5.52
C PRO A 717 56.49 -1.63 6.73
N LEU A 718 56.07 -2.51 7.67
CA LEU A 718 55.61 -2.30 9.04
C LEU A 718 56.74 -1.86 10.00
N ALA A 719 56.40 -1.03 11.00
CA ALA A 719 57.13 -0.92 12.27
C ALA A 719 56.18 -0.52 13.42
N ASN A 720 56.34 -1.21 14.56
CA ASN A 720 55.62 -1.05 15.83
C ASN A 720 56.19 0.08 16.71
N GLY A 721 55.35 0.71 17.55
CA GLY A 721 55.78 1.57 18.66
C GLY A 721 54.64 1.95 19.63
N LYS A 722 54.86 1.75 20.93
CA LYS A 722 53.92 1.85 22.07
C LYS A 722 53.84 3.26 22.72
N LYS A 723 52.67 3.52 23.34
CA LYS A 723 52.35 4.31 24.57
C LYS A 723 52.15 5.85 24.53
N ARG A 724 50.97 6.22 25.09
CA ARG A 724 50.65 7.19 26.18
C ARG A 724 49.86 8.48 25.87
N SER A 725 48.63 8.53 26.42
CA SER A 725 47.88 9.60 27.12
C SER A 725 47.88 11.06 26.62
N MET A 726 46.69 11.61 26.37
CA MET A 726 46.00 12.75 27.05
C MET A 726 44.71 13.03 26.25
N LEU A 727 43.50 12.95 26.84
CA LEU A 727 42.69 14.10 27.29
C LEU A 727 42.68 15.25 26.27
N ASP A 728 41.58 15.39 25.54
CA ASP A 728 41.08 16.69 25.12
C ASP A 728 39.55 16.66 24.94
N ASP A 729 38.91 17.58 25.65
CA ASP A 729 37.51 17.96 25.58
C ASP A 729 37.21 18.62 24.23
N THR A 730 36.23 18.11 23.49
CA THR A 730 35.46 18.94 22.55
C THR A 730 33.98 18.57 22.61
N THR A 731 33.26 19.31 23.45
CA THR A 731 31.81 19.41 23.43
C THR A 731 31.41 20.28 22.25
N THR A 732 30.96 19.68 21.14
CA THR A 732 30.37 20.44 20.03
C THR A 732 28.86 20.49 20.20
N HIS A 733 28.38 21.63 20.70
CA HIS A 733 26.97 22.02 20.65
C HIS A 733 26.49 22.09 19.18
N ILE A 734 25.56 21.21 18.80
CA ILE A 734 24.81 21.35 17.55
C ILE A 734 23.60 22.25 17.83
N GLY A 735 23.58 23.38 17.13
CA GLY A 735 22.57 24.42 17.22
C GLY A 735 21.18 23.98 16.75
N SER A 736 20.20 24.49 17.47
CA SER A 736 18.77 24.41 17.22
C SER A 736 18.40 25.05 15.86
N LEU A 737 17.75 24.29 14.99
CA LEU A 737 17.09 24.79 13.77
C LEU A 737 15.72 24.13 13.63
N VAL A 738 14.76 24.60 14.44
CA VAL A 738 13.32 24.52 14.14
C VAL A 738 12.73 25.89 14.50
N SER A 739 12.60 26.77 13.51
CA SER A 739 11.90 28.03 13.65
C SER A 739 10.38 27.79 13.56
N ALA A 740 9.68 28.16 14.64
CA ALA A 740 8.22 28.09 14.78
C ALA A 740 7.50 29.03 13.79
N PRO A 741 6.27 28.71 13.32
CA PRO A 741 5.51 29.57 12.44
C PRO A 741 4.68 30.59 13.24
N HIS A 742 4.94 31.88 13.02
CA HIS A 742 4.03 32.97 13.35
C HIS A 742 3.89 33.91 12.14
N SER A 743 2.73 33.90 11.49
CA SER A 743 1.91 35.12 11.33
C SER A 743 0.61 34.81 10.58
N CYS A 744 -0.48 35.05 11.29
CA CYS A 744 -1.84 35.13 10.80
C CYS A 744 -2.03 36.55 10.24
N SER A 745 -2.40 36.68 8.96
CA SER A 745 -2.92 37.95 8.42
C SER A 745 -4.44 37.86 8.30
N ARG A 746 -5.11 38.64 9.15
CA ARG A 746 -6.52 38.99 9.06
C ARG A 746 -6.74 39.83 7.79
N ILE A 747 -7.69 39.43 6.95
CA ILE A 747 -8.37 40.36 6.05
C ILE A 747 -9.79 40.53 6.59
N ARG A 748 -10.13 41.77 6.95
CA ARG A 748 -11.50 42.22 7.23
C ARG A 748 -12.02 42.91 5.97
N TYR A 749 -13.21 42.46 5.55
CA TYR A 749 -14.06 42.96 4.46
C TYR A 749 -13.52 42.84 3.04
#